data_AF-A0A0S3RIE0-F1
#
_entry.id   AF-A0A0S3RIE0-F1
#
_cell.length_a   1.000
_cell.length_b   1.000
_cell.length_c   1.000
_cell.angle_alpha   90.00
_cell.angle_beta   90.00
_cell.angle_gamma   90.00
#
_symmetry.space_group_name_H-M   'P 1'
#
loop_
_entity.id
_entity.type
_entity.pdbx_description
1 polymer ?
#
loop_
_entity_poly.entity_id
_entity_poly.type
_entity_poly.pdbx_seq_one_letter_code
_entity_poly.pdbx_strand_id
1 'polypeptide(L)'
;MATEQLMSSGGPRYVQMKSSPPPSPPAATAEEMSSVPSFRHSGAEANRIFEELPKASIVSVSRPDASDISPMQLSYTIQVQYRQFKWELMKKAHQVFILHFALKKRAFIEEIHEKQEQVKEWLQNLGIGEHNAMEQDDDEGDDETIPLHTDETHESARDRDVPSSAALPIIRPALGRQQSIAERAKRAMQGYLNHFLGNISIVNSHEVCKFLEVSKLSFSPEYGPKLKEEYVMVKHLPKILKDDDSRKCCLSDCFSCCNDNWQKVWAVLKPGFLALLADPFDTQPLDIIVFDVLPASDGNGDGRLSLASEMKERNPLRHSFKVACGIRSIRIRVKSRSKVKDWVAAINDAGLRPPEGWCHPHRYGSFAPPRGLIEDGSQAQWFIDGRAAFEAIASAIEAAKSEIFICGWWLCPELYLRRPFHTHASSRLDNLLEGKAKQGVQIYILLYKEVALALKINSVYSKKKLLGIHENVRVLRYPDHFSTGVYLWSHHEKLVIIDNHICFIGGLDLCFGRYDTSEHNVGDFPPLTWPGKDYYNPRESEPNSWEDTMKDELDREKYPRMPWHDVHCALWGPPCRDIARHFVQRWNYAKRNKALYEEAIPLLMPQHHMVIPHYLGRSREIQIQSGNIDNQTVLKREDSFSSSSQDQDIPLLLPQESDGSDTHEGDQKLNGVISSSHCLDKPRRISTGLPFSFRKAKIVALGSDTPMKGFVDDLDSEHDREKMSLDRVAHSDLQNTDPEWWETQERGDQGGFPEESGQVGPLASCRCQVIRSVSQWSAGTSQTEESIHSAYCSLIEKAEYFIYIENQFFISGLSGDEMIRNRVLEALYRRIMRAYNDRKTFRVIIVIPLLPGFQGGLDDSGAASVRAIMHWQYRTICRGQNSILHNLYELLGPKIHDYISFYGLRSYGRLNGGPMATSQVYVHSKIMIVDDSITLIGSANINDRSLLGSRDSEIAVVIEDRELIGSYMDGKPWKAGKFSLTLRLSLWSEHLGLPTGEDNQIMDPVVESTYKDIWMATAKTNTTIYQDVFSCVPNDLIHTRHAFRQSVLFWKERIGHTTIDLGIAPEKLESYRDGGIKNTDPLERLASVKGHLVSFPLEFMCQESLRPAFNESEYYATQVFH
;
A
#
# COMPACT_ATOMS: atom_id res chain seq x y z
N MET A 1 -50.29 18.10 -12.89
CA MET A 1 -51.08 17.53 -14.01
C MET A 1 -50.20 16.42 -14.57
N ALA A 2 -50.57 15.14 -14.46
CA ALA A 2 -51.64 14.46 -15.21
C ALA A 2 -51.24 14.34 -16.71
N THR A 3 -51.24 13.16 -17.34
CA THR A 3 -51.79 11.84 -16.91
C THR A 3 -51.05 10.65 -17.56
N GLU A 4 -51.37 9.44 -17.11
CA GLU A 4 -50.92 8.14 -17.66
C GLU A 4 -51.58 7.79 -19.02
N GLN A 5 -51.23 6.58 -19.53
CA GLN A 5 -52.00 5.64 -20.38
C GLN A 5 -51.43 5.35 -21.79
N LEU A 6 -51.68 4.19 -22.42
CA LEU A 6 -51.68 2.78 -21.96
C LEU A 6 -51.69 1.87 -23.21
N MET A 7 -51.32 0.59 -23.05
CA MET A 7 -51.21 -0.51 -24.03
C MET A 7 -52.22 -0.60 -25.20
N SER A 8 -51.83 -1.24 -26.32
CA SER A 8 -52.26 -2.64 -26.60
C SER A 8 -51.79 -3.28 -27.94
N SER A 9 -51.82 -4.61 -27.91
CA SER A 9 -51.52 -5.67 -28.90
C SER A 9 -52.10 -5.59 -30.33
N GLY A 10 -51.45 -6.29 -31.29
CA GLY A 10 -52.15 -6.88 -32.45
C GLY A 10 -51.29 -7.30 -33.67
N GLY A 11 -51.25 -8.60 -33.98
CA GLY A 11 -50.86 -9.15 -35.32
C GLY A 11 -52.10 -9.58 -36.12
N PRO A 12 -52.03 -10.55 -37.08
CA PRO A 12 -50.87 -11.30 -37.60
C PRO A 12 -50.87 -11.58 -39.15
N ARG A 13 -49.89 -12.37 -39.65
CA ARG A 13 -49.95 -13.44 -40.71
C ARG A 13 -48.95 -13.40 -41.91
N TYR A 14 -48.09 -14.44 -41.94
CA TYR A 14 -47.73 -15.35 -43.05
C TYR A 14 -47.54 -14.90 -44.52
N VAL A 15 -46.35 -15.20 -45.07
CA VAL A 15 -46.11 -15.96 -46.33
C VAL A 15 -44.90 -16.93 -46.12
N GLN A 16 -44.65 -17.88 -47.02
CA GLN A 16 -43.90 -19.14 -46.80
C GLN A 16 -42.47 -19.21 -47.43
N MET A 17 -41.70 -20.24 -47.05
CA MET A 17 -40.28 -20.52 -47.37
C MET A 17 -39.92 -20.73 -48.86
N LYS A 18 -38.61 -20.56 -49.18
CA LYS A 18 -37.79 -21.54 -49.93
C LYS A 18 -36.27 -21.38 -49.68
N SER A 19 -35.46 -22.37 -50.06
CA SER A 19 -34.13 -22.66 -49.51
C SER A 19 -33.08 -23.13 -50.54
N SER A 20 -31.80 -22.77 -50.35
CA SER A 20 -30.60 -23.43 -50.95
C SER A 20 -29.30 -22.98 -50.17
N PRO A 21 -28.05 -23.43 -50.47
CA PRO A 21 -27.16 -23.97 -49.41
C PRO A 21 -25.87 -23.15 -49.12
N PRO A 22 -25.11 -23.50 -48.05
CA PRO A 22 -23.90 -22.78 -47.63
C PRO A 22 -22.58 -23.29 -48.27
N PRO A 23 -21.54 -22.46 -48.37
CA PRO A 23 -20.16 -22.89 -48.60
C PRO A 23 -19.42 -23.27 -47.30
N SER A 24 -18.42 -24.15 -47.39
CA SER A 24 -17.61 -24.65 -46.28
C SER A 24 -16.33 -23.81 -46.01
N PRO A 25 -15.81 -23.76 -44.76
CA PRO A 25 -14.63 -22.99 -44.41
C PRO A 25 -13.29 -23.69 -44.74
N PRO A 26 -12.18 -22.94 -44.85
CA PRO A 26 -10.81 -23.50 -44.85
C PRO A 26 -10.35 -23.91 -43.44
N ALA A 27 -9.27 -24.69 -43.38
CA ALA A 27 -8.79 -25.34 -42.15
C ALA A 27 -7.88 -24.44 -41.27
N ALA A 28 -7.69 -24.86 -40.01
CA ALA A 28 -6.95 -24.13 -38.99
C ALA A 28 -5.45 -24.50 -38.92
N THR A 29 -4.68 -23.57 -38.33
CA THR A 29 -3.41 -23.82 -37.64
C THR A 29 -3.47 -23.09 -36.30
N ALA A 30 -2.95 -23.69 -35.22
CA ALA A 30 -3.05 -23.16 -33.86
C ALA A 30 -1.66 -22.92 -33.25
N GLU A 31 -1.55 -21.90 -32.41
CA GLU A 31 -0.46 -21.72 -31.45
C GLU A 31 -1.00 -20.97 -30.21
N GLU A 32 -0.28 -21.04 -29.09
CA GLU A 32 -0.86 -20.90 -27.74
C GLU A 32 -0.80 -19.47 -27.16
N MET A 33 -1.91 -18.98 -26.59
CA MET A 33 -1.91 -17.84 -25.66
C MET A 33 -2.81 -18.10 -24.44
N SER A 34 -2.44 -17.53 -23.30
CA SER A 34 -3.00 -17.82 -21.98
C SER A 34 -4.33 -17.10 -21.70
N SER A 35 -5.42 -17.87 -21.61
CA SER A 35 -6.73 -17.36 -21.20
C SER A 35 -6.86 -17.26 -19.67
N VAL A 36 -6.97 -16.03 -19.18
CA VAL A 36 -7.53 -15.76 -17.83
C VAL A 36 -9.06 -15.73 -17.98
N PRO A 37 -9.82 -16.63 -17.33
CA PRO A 37 -11.26 -16.73 -17.53
C PRO A 37 -12.00 -15.52 -16.94
N SER A 38 -12.88 -14.91 -17.73
CA SER A 38 -13.76 -13.82 -17.30
C SER A 38 -15.05 -14.38 -16.68
N PHE A 39 -15.40 -13.91 -15.48
CA PHE A 39 -16.59 -14.40 -14.78
C PHE A 39 -17.89 -13.84 -15.37
N ARG A 40 -18.57 -14.64 -16.21
CA ARG A 40 -20.03 -14.61 -16.39
C ARG A 40 -20.57 -16.04 -16.37
N HIS A 41 -21.62 -16.28 -15.59
CA HIS A 41 -22.02 -17.63 -15.22
C HIS A 41 -22.76 -18.39 -16.32
N SER A 42 -22.24 -19.58 -16.64
CA SER A 42 -23.08 -20.75 -16.89
C SER A 42 -23.19 -21.55 -15.57
N GLY A 43 -24.38 -22.09 -15.26
CA GLY A 43 -24.66 -22.63 -13.91
C GLY A 43 -23.85 -23.87 -13.50
N ALA A 44 -23.29 -24.61 -14.46
CA ALA A 44 -22.64 -25.91 -14.24
C ALA A 44 -21.16 -25.81 -13.81
N GLU A 45 -20.48 -24.69 -14.05
CA GLU A 45 -19.05 -24.53 -13.75
C GLU A 45 -18.78 -24.08 -12.30
N ALA A 46 -19.72 -23.33 -11.70
CA ALA A 46 -19.51 -22.60 -10.44
C ALA A 46 -19.20 -23.47 -9.20
N ASN A 47 -19.36 -24.79 -9.29
CA ASN A 47 -19.22 -25.74 -8.17
C ASN A 47 -18.05 -26.73 -8.29
N ARG A 48 -17.04 -26.43 -9.12
CA ARG A 48 -15.79 -27.23 -9.19
C ARG A 48 -14.70 -26.67 -8.26
N ILE A 49 -13.81 -27.56 -7.83
CA ILE A 49 -12.54 -27.31 -7.12
C ILE A 49 -11.36 -27.86 -7.95
N PHE A 50 -11.61 -28.93 -8.69
CA PHE A 50 -10.68 -29.55 -9.64
C PHE A 50 -11.22 -29.40 -11.07
N GLU A 51 -10.45 -28.76 -11.95
CA GLU A 51 -10.74 -28.69 -13.39
C GLU A 51 -10.12 -29.86 -14.18
N GLU A 52 -9.00 -30.39 -13.67
CA GLU A 52 -8.31 -31.58 -14.17
C GLU A 52 -8.26 -32.66 -13.08
N LEU A 53 -8.08 -33.92 -13.46
CA LEU A 53 -8.04 -35.04 -12.51
C LEU A 53 -6.77 -34.98 -11.62
N PRO A 54 -6.89 -34.82 -10.29
CA PRO A 54 -5.75 -34.86 -9.38
C PRO A 54 -5.21 -36.29 -9.25
N LYS A 55 -3.88 -36.43 -9.23
CA LYS A 55 -3.18 -37.72 -9.09
C LYS A 55 -2.88 -37.96 -7.61
N ALA A 56 -3.02 -39.19 -7.12
CA ALA A 56 -2.57 -39.54 -5.77
C ALA A 56 -1.81 -40.85 -5.72
N SER A 57 -0.87 -40.95 -4.78
CA SER A 57 -0.09 -42.15 -4.50
C SER A 57 -0.09 -42.49 -3.02
N ILE A 58 -0.16 -43.77 -2.68
CA ILE A 58 0.03 -44.25 -1.31
C ILE A 58 1.53 -44.34 -1.02
N VAL A 59 2.07 -43.38 -0.26
CA VAL A 59 3.47 -43.34 0.14
C VAL A 59 3.77 -44.52 1.08
N SER A 60 3.08 -44.54 2.23
CA SER A 60 3.30 -45.52 3.30
C SER A 60 2.00 -45.98 3.95
N VAL A 61 2.05 -47.13 4.65
CA VAL A 61 0.95 -47.67 5.43
C VAL A 61 1.49 -48.11 6.79
N SER A 62 0.92 -47.60 7.89
CA SER A 62 1.33 -47.88 9.27
C SER A 62 0.22 -48.55 10.08
N ARG A 63 0.62 -49.18 11.19
CA ARG A 63 -0.26 -49.74 12.23
C ARG A 63 -0.02 -49.01 13.56
N PRO A 64 -1.03 -48.84 14.43
CA PRO A 64 -0.83 -48.15 15.72
C PRO A 64 0.02 -48.97 16.69
N ASP A 65 -0.16 -50.29 16.72
CA ASP A 65 0.54 -51.21 17.62
C ASP A 65 0.73 -52.59 16.98
N ALA A 66 1.63 -53.40 17.56
CA ALA A 66 1.91 -54.77 17.11
C ALA A 66 0.95 -55.83 17.68
N SER A 67 0.16 -55.48 18.71
CA SER A 67 -0.74 -56.38 19.44
C SER A 67 -2.14 -56.50 18.83
N ASP A 68 -2.57 -55.54 18.01
CA ASP A 68 -3.88 -55.57 17.35
C ASP A 68 -3.74 -55.95 15.86
N ILE A 69 -4.58 -56.91 15.44
CA ILE A 69 -4.56 -57.49 14.10
C ILE A 69 -5.51 -56.72 13.15
N SER A 70 -6.48 -55.95 13.69
CA SER A 70 -7.59 -55.32 12.98
C SER A 70 -7.17 -54.44 11.79
N PRO A 71 -7.62 -54.75 10.55
CA PRO A 71 -7.37 -53.91 9.38
C PRO A 71 -7.95 -52.48 9.50
N MET A 72 -8.99 -52.28 10.32
CA MET A 72 -9.65 -50.97 10.47
C MET A 72 -8.78 -49.90 11.16
N GLN A 73 -7.65 -50.32 11.75
CA GLN A 73 -6.66 -49.46 12.39
C GLN A 73 -5.52 -49.00 11.46
N LEU A 74 -5.41 -49.57 10.25
CA LEU A 74 -4.40 -49.16 9.27
C LEU A 74 -4.50 -47.66 8.98
N SER A 75 -3.36 -46.98 8.97
CA SER A 75 -3.24 -45.56 8.62
C SER A 75 -2.44 -45.44 7.33
N TYR A 76 -2.98 -44.73 6.35
CA TYR A 76 -2.43 -44.55 5.01
C TYR A 76 -1.92 -43.13 4.86
N THR A 77 -0.67 -42.98 4.40
CA THR A 77 -0.11 -41.70 3.97
C THR A 77 -0.33 -41.56 2.47
N ILE A 78 -1.20 -40.64 2.09
CA ILE A 78 -1.59 -40.38 0.70
C ILE A 78 -0.93 -39.08 0.27
N GLN A 79 -0.03 -39.12 -0.72
CA GLN A 79 0.50 -37.92 -1.37
C GLN A 79 -0.35 -37.62 -2.60
N VAL A 80 -0.94 -36.43 -2.64
CA VAL A 80 -1.80 -35.96 -3.74
C VAL A 80 -1.07 -34.85 -4.50
N GLN A 81 -1.22 -34.83 -5.81
CA GLN A 81 -0.75 -33.81 -6.72
C GLN A 81 -1.89 -33.30 -7.62
N TYR A 82 -2.01 -31.98 -7.74
CA TYR A 82 -2.92 -31.28 -8.66
C TYR A 82 -2.16 -30.10 -9.27
N ARG A 83 -2.01 -30.05 -10.59
CA ARG A 83 -1.10 -29.11 -11.28
C ARG A 83 0.28 -29.07 -10.59
N GLN A 84 0.73 -27.90 -10.15
CA GLN A 84 1.97 -27.68 -9.39
C GLN A 84 1.86 -27.97 -7.88
N PHE A 85 0.65 -28.11 -7.33
CA PHE A 85 0.42 -28.30 -5.90
C PHE A 85 0.62 -29.77 -5.50
N LYS A 86 1.30 -29.99 -4.37
CA LYS A 86 1.47 -31.31 -3.73
C LYS A 86 1.18 -31.19 -2.23
N TRP A 87 0.43 -32.14 -1.67
CA TRP A 87 0.16 -32.21 -0.23
C TRP A 87 0.01 -33.67 0.23
N GLU A 88 0.22 -33.91 1.52
CA GLU A 88 0.11 -35.25 2.11
C GLU A 88 -1.03 -35.33 3.12
N LEU A 89 -1.75 -36.44 3.08
CA LEU A 89 -2.92 -36.73 3.90
C LEU A 89 -2.72 -38.02 4.67
N MET A 90 -2.87 -37.99 5.99
CA MET A 90 -2.91 -39.22 6.79
C MET A 90 -4.36 -39.62 7.07
N LYS A 91 -4.81 -40.75 6.50
CA LYS A 91 -6.19 -41.24 6.62
C LYS A 91 -6.22 -42.66 7.18
N LYS A 92 -7.11 -42.92 8.14
CA LYS A 92 -7.35 -44.26 8.70
C LYS A 92 -8.33 -45.04 7.85
N ALA A 93 -8.20 -46.38 7.80
CA ALA A 93 -9.05 -47.27 7.01
C ALA A 93 -10.56 -46.99 7.19
N HIS A 94 -11.02 -46.76 8.42
CA HIS A 94 -12.43 -46.44 8.68
C HIS A 94 -12.92 -45.12 8.04
N GLN A 95 -12.04 -44.14 7.82
CA GLN A 95 -12.40 -42.90 7.11
C GLN A 95 -12.68 -43.15 5.62
N VAL A 96 -12.03 -44.17 5.04
CA VAL A 96 -12.26 -44.61 3.67
C VAL A 96 -13.62 -45.32 3.55
N PHE A 97 -14.05 -46.05 4.59
CA PHE A 97 -15.39 -46.65 4.62
C PHE A 97 -16.48 -45.58 4.81
N ILE A 98 -16.25 -44.57 5.66
CA ILE A 98 -17.17 -43.43 5.79
C ILE A 98 -17.33 -42.71 4.44
N LEU A 99 -16.23 -42.48 3.70
CA LEU A 99 -16.31 -41.96 2.33
C LEU A 99 -17.12 -42.88 1.40
N HIS A 100 -16.86 -44.19 1.41
CA HIS A 100 -17.57 -45.13 0.54
C HIS A 100 -19.08 -45.17 0.82
N PHE A 101 -19.49 -45.19 2.09
CA PHE A 101 -20.91 -45.13 2.47
C PHE A 101 -21.55 -43.79 2.13
N ALA A 102 -20.84 -42.67 2.25
CA ALA A 102 -21.35 -41.36 1.86
C ALA A 102 -21.59 -41.26 0.34
N LEU A 103 -20.62 -41.72 -0.47
CA LEU A 103 -20.78 -41.80 -1.93
C LEU A 103 -21.95 -42.72 -2.34
N LYS A 104 -22.14 -43.85 -1.64
CA LYS A 104 -23.30 -44.74 -1.86
C LYS A 104 -24.64 -44.13 -1.43
N LYS A 105 -24.70 -43.39 -0.31
CA LYS A 105 -25.90 -42.62 0.08
C LYS A 105 -26.26 -41.61 -1.01
N ARG A 106 -25.25 -40.85 -1.48
CA ARG A 106 -25.41 -39.84 -2.54
C ARG A 106 -25.95 -40.46 -3.83
N ALA A 107 -25.28 -41.47 -4.39
CA ALA A 107 -25.70 -42.09 -5.65
C ALA A 107 -27.14 -42.64 -5.59
N PHE A 108 -27.55 -43.17 -4.43
CA PHE A 108 -28.92 -43.64 -4.20
C PHE A 108 -29.95 -42.50 -4.12
N ILE A 109 -29.60 -41.34 -3.54
CA ILE A 109 -30.45 -40.15 -3.52
C ILE A 109 -30.55 -39.53 -4.93
N GLU A 110 -29.43 -39.43 -5.66
CA GLU A 110 -29.43 -38.98 -7.06
C GLU A 110 -30.31 -39.91 -7.93
N GLU A 111 -30.24 -41.23 -7.76
CA GLU A 111 -31.12 -42.19 -8.44
C GLU A 111 -32.61 -42.03 -8.07
N ILE A 112 -32.93 -41.61 -6.84
CA ILE A 112 -34.31 -41.30 -6.42
C ILE A 112 -34.78 -39.99 -7.04
N HIS A 113 -33.96 -38.94 -7.04
CA HIS A 113 -34.30 -37.64 -7.63
C HIS A 113 -34.49 -37.73 -9.14
N GLU A 114 -33.60 -38.43 -9.86
CA GLU A 114 -33.77 -38.68 -11.30
C GLU A 114 -35.10 -39.40 -11.60
N LYS A 115 -35.50 -40.37 -10.76
CA LYS A 115 -36.80 -41.05 -10.89
C LYS A 115 -38.00 -40.16 -10.53
N GLN A 116 -37.86 -39.29 -9.53
CA GLN A 116 -38.91 -38.34 -9.16
C GLN A 116 -39.16 -37.31 -10.27
N GLU A 117 -38.10 -36.73 -10.84
CA GLU A 117 -38.23 -35.83 -11.99
C GLU A 117 -38.76 -36.57 -13.24
N GLN A 118 -38.31 -37.80 -13.53
CA GLN A 118 -38.89 -38.62 -14.61
C GLN A 118 -40.40 -38.90 -14.40
N VAL A 119 -40.85 -39.16 -13.17
CA VAL A 119 -42.27 -39.35 -12.85
C VAL A 119 -43.05 -38.04 -12.99
N LYS A 120 -42.47 -36.91 -12.57
CA LYS A 120 -43.06 -35.56 -12.66
C LYS A 120 -43.18 -35.09 -14.11
N GLU A 121 -42.15 -35.30 -14.92
CA GLU A 121 -42.15 -35.07 -16.37
C GLU A 121 -43.14 -36.01 -17.09
N TRP A 122 -43.25 -37.27 -16.69
CA TRP A 122 -44.25 -38.21 -17.20
C TRP A 122 -45.69 -37.78 -16.86
N LEU A 123 -45.95 -37.29 -15.64
CA LEU A 123 -47.25 -36.74 -15.23
C LEU A 123 -47.60 -35.45 -16.00
N GLN A 124 -46.63 -34.57 -16.24
CA GLN A 124 -46.81 -33.37 -17.08
C GLN A 124 -47.12 -33.76 -18.54
N ASN A 125 -46.39 -34.70 -19.13
CA ASN A 125 -46.65 -35.21 -20.49
C ASN A 125 -48.00 -35.95 -20.63
N LEU A 126 -48.60 -36.40 -19.52
CA LEU A 126 -49.96 -36.96 -19.48
C LEU A 126 -51.06 -35.91 -19.22
N GLY A 127 -50.71 -34.64 -18.98
CA GLY A 127 -51.67 -33.56 -18.73
C GLY A 127 -52.36 -33.63 -17.36
N ILE A 128 -51.81 -34.38 -16.40
CA ILE A 128 -52.36 -34.54 -15.04
C ILE A 128 -51.42 -33.80 -14.07
N GLY A 129 -51.48 -32.46 -14.06
CA GLY A 129 -50.44 -31.64 -13.43
C GLY A 129 -50.84 -30.26 -12.89
N GLU A 130 -52.10 -29.85 -12.95
CA GLU A 130 -52.57 -28.62 -12.27
C GLU A 130 -53.62 -28.94 -11.21
N HIS A 131 -53.22 -28.96 -9.93
CA HIS A 131 -53.82 -28.14 -8.86
C HIS A 131 -53.25 -28.46 -7.47
N ASN A 132 -53.03 -27.38 -6.69
CA ASN A 132 -53.06 -27.29 -5.22
C ASN A 132 -52.22 -28.30 -4.42
N ALA A 133 -51.09 -27.83 -3.87
CA ALA A 133 -50.47 -28.47 -2.72
C ALA A 133 -51.43 -28.44 -1.51
N MET A 134 -51.57 -29.59 -0.84
CA MET A 134 -52.26 -29.71 0.45
C MET A 134 -51.20 -29.98 1.52
N GLU A 135 -51.26 -29.27 2.64
CA GLU A 135 -50.30 -29.44 3.74
C GLU A 135 -50.46 -30.82 4.38
N GLN A 136 -49.34 -31.50 4.62
CA GLN A 136 -49.29 -32.72 5.41
C GLN A 136 -47.96 -32.77 6.16
N ASP A 137 -48.02 -32.61 7.48
CA ASP A 137 -46.87 -32.77 8.37
C ASP A 137 -46.43 -34.24 8.41
N ASP A 138 -45.12 -34.48 8.34
CA ASP A 138 -44.44 -35.62 8.97
C ASP A 138 -42.98 -35.21 9.27
N ASP A 139 -42.45 -35.64 10.42
CA ASP A 139 -41.23 -35.09 11.05
C ASP A 139 -40.14 -36.16 11.21
N GLU A 140 -39.10 -36.15 10.34
CA GLU A 140 -37.75 -36.69 10.64
C GLU A 140 -36.69 -36.41 9.53
N GLY A 141 -35.56 -35.79 9.88
CA GLY A 141 -34.24 -36.11 9.29
C GLY A 141 -33.59 -35.17 8.24
N ASP A 142 -32.52 -34.45 8.65
CA ASP A 142 -31.64 -33.60 7.81
C ASP A 142 -31.21 -34.16 6.43
N ASP A 143 -31.61 -33.48 5.34
CA ASP A 143 -30.81 -33.22 4.12
C ASP A 143 -31.33 -31.94 3.45
N GLU A 144 -30.46 -30.96 3.16
CA GLU A 144 -30.85 -29.67 2.54
C GLU A 144 -30.94 -29.80 1.00
N THR A 145 -32.14 -29.64 0.45
CA THR A 145 -32.43 -29.82 -0.99
C THR A 145 -32.19 -28.56 -1.81
N ILE A 146 -31.07 -28.52 -2.54
CA ILE A 146 -30.78 -27.46 -3.51
C ILE A 146 -31.47 -27.80 -4.86
N PRO A 147 -32.24 -26.87 -5.46
CA PRO A 147 -32.83 -27.09 -6.79
C PRO A 147 -31.76 -27.04 -7.88
N LEU A 148 -31.60 -28.14 -8.62
CA LEU A 148 -30.74 -28.22 -9.81
C LEU A 148 -31.58 -28.01 -11.07
N HIS A 149 -31.22 -27.03 -11.89
CA HIS A 149 -31.80 -26.85 -13.22
C HIS A 149 -31.18 -27.86 -14.21
N THR A 150 -32.04 -28.50 -14.99
CA THR A 150 -31.68 -29.55 -15.96
C THR A 150 -31.23 -28.96 -17.29
N ASP A 151 -30.04 -29.33 -17.76
CA ASP A 151 -29.71 -29.50 -19.18
C ASP A 151 -28.35 -30.21 -19.31
N GLU A 152 -28.36 -31.54 -19.50
CA GLU A 152 -27.43 -32.34 -20.33
C GLU A 152 -27.61 -33.86 -20.13
N THR A 153 -28.03 -34.55 -21.20
CA THR A 153 -27.83 -35.97 -21.58
C THR A 153 -27.99 -37.14 -20.58
N HIS A 154 -28.74 -38.15 -21.03
CA HIS A 154 -29.27 -39.34 -20.33
C HIS A 154 -28.29 -40.39 -19.73
N GLU A 155 -27.02 -40.08 -19.42
CA GLU A 155 -26.04 -41.06 -18.88
C GLU A 155 -25.56 -40.81 -17.42
N SER A 156 -26.09 -39.76 -16.77
CA SER A 156 -25.61 -39.17 -15.50
C SER A 156 -25.31 -40.13 -14.33
N ALA A 157 -26.29 -40.89 -13.83
CA ALA A 157 -26.13 -41.61 -12.56
C ALA A 157 -25.13 -42.78 -12.59
N ARG A 158 -25.01 -43.48 -13.73
CA ARG A 158 -24.17 -44.70 -13.80
C ARG A 158 -22.68 -44.42 -13.81
N ASP A 159 -22.26 -43.30 -14.41
CA ASP A 159 -20.85 -42.92 -14.49
C ASP A 159 -20.31 -42.30 -13.17
N ARG A 160 -21.17 -42.17 -12.16
CA ARG A 160 -20.85 -41.56 -10.85
C ARG A 160 -20.73 -42.56 -9.69
N ASP A 161 -20.97 -43.84 -9.93
CA ASP A 161 -20.91 -44.86 -8.87
C ASP A 161 -19.50 -45.43 -8.63
N VAL A 162 -19.13 -45.59 -7.36
CA VAL A 162 -17.89 -46.30 -6.96
C VAL A 162 -18.23 -47.75 -6.58
N PRO A 163 -17.70 -48.77 -7.30
CA PRO A 163 -18.02 -50.17 -7.00
C PRO A 163 -17.59 -50.60 -5.59
N SER A 164 -18.50 -51.22 -4.82
CA SER A 164 -18.16 -51.74 -3.48
C SER A 164 -17.13 -52.88 -3.51
N SER A 165 -16.97 -53.54 -4.66
CA SER A 165 -15.86 -54.46 -4.94
C SER A 165 -14.48 -53.81 -4.84
N ALA A 166 -14.36 -52.50 -5.05
CA ALA A 166 -13.10 -51.76 -4.88
C ALA A 166 -12.79 -51.45 -3.40
N ALA A 167 -13.81 -51.32 -2.54
CA ALA A 167 -13.62 -51.07 -1.11
C ALA A 167 -13.30 -52.36 -0.32
N LEU A 168 -13.88 -53.51 -0.72
CA LEU A 168 -13.72 -54.80 -0.03
C LEU A 168 -12.24 -55.22 0.23
N PRO A 169 -11.28 -55.07 -0.71
CA PRO A 169 -9.87 -55.39 -0.49
C PRO A 169 -9.18 -54.58 0.62
N ILE A 170 -9.67 -53.38 0.94
CA ILE A 170 -9.15 -52.55 2.04
C ILE A 170 -9.58 -53.13 3.40
N ILE A 171 -10.78 -53.70 3.48
CA ILE A 171 -11.33 -54.28 4.71
C ILE A 171 -10.62 -55.60 5.08
N ARG A 172 -10.23 -56.39 4.07
CA ARG A 172 -9.65 -57.73 4.25
C ARG A 172 -8.39 -57.93 3.39
N PRO A 173 -7.27 -57.22 3.67
CA PRO A 173 -5.97 -57.59 3.11
C PRO A 173 -5.62 -59.00 3.58
N ALA A 174 -5.58 -59.95 2.64
CA ALA A 174 -5.47 -61.38 2.96
C ALA A 174 -4.26 -61.68 3.86
N LEU A 175 -4.49 -62.51 4.89
CA LEU A 175 -3.53 -62.83 5.96
C LEU A 175 -2.17 -63.31 5.39
N GLY A 176 -1.09 -62.92 6.06
CA GLY A 176 0.28 -63.16 5.61
C GLY A 176 1.33 -62.50 6.53
N ARG A 177 2.62 -62.54 6.14
CA ARG A 177 3.70 -61.86 6.87
C ARG A 177 3.55 -60.33 6.78
N GLN A 178 3.97 -59.61 7.81
CA GLN A 178 3.72 -58.16 7.97
C GLN A 178 4.01 -57.30 6.72
N GLN A 179 5.18 -57.47 6.09
CA GLN A 179 5.56 -56.71 4.89
C GLN A 179 4.59 -56.94 3.71
N SER A 180 4.07 -58.17 3.53
CA SER A 180 3.11 -58.42 2.44
C SER A 180 1.70 -57.90 2.74
N ILE A 181 1.33 -57.71 4.01
CA ILE A 181 0.07 -57.04 4.39
C ILE A 181 0.15 -55.54 4.06
N ALA A 182 1.25 -54.87 4.39
CA ALA A 182 1.43 -53.44 4.09
C ALA A 182 1.38 -53.17 2.57
N GLU A 183 2.09 -53.98 1.77
CA GLU A 183 2.07 -53.90 0.30
C GLU A 183 0.70 -54.23 -0.31
N ARG A 184 0.00 -55.26 0.20
CA ARG A 184 -1.38 -55.57 -0.22
C ARG A 184 -2.34 -54.42 0.09
N ALA A 185 -2.26 -53.86 1.29
CA ALA A 185 -3.07 -52.71 1.71
C ALA A 185 -2.77 -51.45 0.88
N LYS A 186 -1.49 -51.20 0.57
CA LYS A 186 -1.04 -50.12 -0.32
C LYS A 186 -1.65 -50.22 -1.72
N ARG A 187 -1.60 -51.41 -2.35
CA ARG A 187 -2.22 -51.65 -3.67
C ARG A 187 -3.75 -51.59 -3.64
N ALA A 188 -4.39 -52.15 -2.61
CA ALA A 188 -5.84 -52.10 -2.45
C ALA A 188 -6.34 -50.65 -2.32
N MET A 189 -5.70 -49.86 -1.46
CA MET A 189 -6.03 -48.45 -1.28
C MET A 189 -5.74 -47.64 -2.54
N GLN A 190 -4.63 -47.90 -3.24
CA GLN A 190 -4.33 -47.25 -4.53
C GLN A 190 -5.41 -47.54 -5.58
N GLY A 191 -5.85 -48.80 -5.72
CA GLY A 191 -6.93 -49.19 -6.63
C GLY A 191 -8.23 -48.43 -6.32
N TYR A 192 -8.60 -48.34 -5.04
CA TYR A 192 -9.77 -47.58 -4.60
C TYR A 192 -9.67 -46.07 -4.88
N LEU A 193 -8.51 -45.46 -4.63
CA LEU A 193 -8.25 -44.05 -4.99
C LEU A 193 -8.45 -43.82 -6.49
N ASN A 194 -7.90 -44.70 -7.33
CA ASN A 194 -7.99 -44.58 -8.79
C ASN A 194 -9.45 -44.57 -9.31
N HIS A 195 -10.41 -45.20 -8.61
CA HIS A 195 -11.82 -45.21 -9.03
C HIS A 195 -12.50 -43.83 -8.94
N PHE A 196 -12.20 -43.03 -7.91
CA PHE A 196 -12.84 -41.71 -7.74
C PHE A 196 -11.95 -40.54 -8.16
N LEU A 197 -10.63 -40.70 -8.14
CA LEU A 197 -9.69 -39.73 -8.74
C LEU A 197 -9.62 -39.85 -10.28
N GLY A 198 -10.20 -40.92 -10.84
CA GLY A 198 -10.33 -41.12 -12.29
C GLY A 198 -11.56 -40.43 -12.91
N ASN A 199 -12.45 -39.82 -12.13
CA ASN A 199 -13.69 -39.21 -12.63
C ASN A 199 -13.85 -37.77 -12.09
N ILE A 200 -14.05 -36.81 -12.99
CA ILE A 200 -14.05 -35.38 -12.66
C ILE A 200 -15.30 -34.95 -11.87
N SER A 201 -16.42 -35.68 -12.01
CA SER A 201 -17.65 -35.40 -11.26
C SER A 201 -17.61 -36.00 -9.85
N ILE A 202 -17.05 -37.21 -9.69
CA ILE A 202 -16.88 -37.83 -8.37
C ILE A 202 -15.80 -37.09 -7.55
N VAL A 203 -14.70 -36.64 -8.15
CA VAL A 203 -13.62 -35.96 -7.41
C VAL A 203 -14.02 -34.56 -6.90
N ASN A 204 -14.99 -33.91 -7.57
CA ASN A 204 -15.62 -32.66 -7.14
C ASN A 204 -16.84 -32.87 -6.23
N SER A 205 -17.13 -34.09 -5.78
CA SER A 205 -18.17 -34.33 -4.77
C SER A 205 -17.77 -33.71 -3.43
N HIS A 206 -18.74 -33.20 -2.67
CA HIS A 206 -18.49 -32.71 -1.31
C HIS A 206 -17.81 -33.80 -0.48
N GLU A 207 -18.21 -35.06 -0.64
CA GLU A 207 -17.68 -36.24 0.05
C GLU A 207 -16.17 -36.42 -0.20
N VAL A 208 -15.75 -36.37 -1.47
CA VAL A 208 -14.33 -36.51 -1.85
C VAL A 208 -13.54 -35.26 -1.50
N CYS A 209 -14.04 -34.05 -1.71
CA CYS A 209 -13.32 -32.82 -1.31
C CYS A 209 -13.11 -32.76 0.21
N LYS A 210 -14.12 -33.14 1.00
CA LYS A 210 -14.03 -33.26 2.46
C LYS A 210 -13.09 -34.40 2.89
N PHE A 211 -12.93 -35.46 2.08
CA PHE A 211 -11.90 -36.49 2.29
C PHE A 211 -10.49 -36.01 1.90
N LEU A 212 -10.32 -35.29 0.79
CA LEU A 212 -9.02 -34.79 0.32
C LEU A 212 -8.49 -33.58 1.11
N GLU A 213 -9.28 -33.07 2.07
CA GLU A 213 -9.01 -31.85 2.85
C GLU A 213 -8.78 -30.64 1.92
N VAL A 214 -9.69 -30.41 0.96
CA VAL A 214 -9.64 -29.30 -0.01
C VAL A 214 -10.89 -28.41 0.00
N SER A 215 -10.72 -27.17 -0.43
CA SER A 215 -11.74 -26.14 -0.69
C SER A 215 -11.44 -25.40 -2.01
N LYS A 216 -12.35 -24.54 -2.48
CA LYS A 216 -12.06 -23.63 -3.62
C LYS A 216 -10.80 -22.79 -3.36
N LEU A 217 -10.58 -22.37 -2.11
CA LEU A 217 -9.41 -21.60 -1.70
C LEU A 217 -8.10 -22.42 -1.62
N SER A 218 -8.13 -23.76 -1.70
CA SER A 218 -6.92 -24.59 -1.63
C SER A 218 -5.89 -24.20 -2.68
N PHE A 219 -6.34 -24.03 -3.93
CA PHE A 219 -5.49 -23.93 -5.12
C PHE A 219 -5.47 -22.54 -5.77
N SER A 220 -6.28 -21.60 -5.26
CA SER A 220 -6.14 -20.14 -5.47
C SER A 220 -4.67 -19.69 -5.37
N PRO A 221 -3.98 -19.36 -6.49
CA PRO A 221 -2.60 -18.88 -6.45
C PRO A 221 -2.48 -17.54 -5.70
N GLU A 222 -3.51 -16.70 -5.76
CA GLU A 222 -3.59 -15.39 -5.12
C GLU A 222 -3.51 -15.44 -3.59
N TYR A 223 -3.82 -16.58 -2.95
CA TYR A 223 -3.69 -16.78 -1.51
C TYR A 223 -2.46 -17.63 -1.12
N GLY A 224 -1.60 -17.97 -2.07
CA GLY A 224 -0.39 -18.77 -1.83
C GLY A 224 -0.68 -20.27 -1.63
N PRO A 225 0.36 -21.06 -1.28
CA PRO A 225 0.28 -22.52 -1.24
C PRO A 225 -0.76 -23.04 -0.24
N LYS A 226 -1.33 -24.19 -0.59
CA LYS A 226 -2.23 -24.97 0.27
C LYS A 226 -1.48 -25.43 1.53
N LEU A 227 -1.95 -25.05 2.71
CA LEU A 227 -1.51 -25.61 3.98
C LEU A 227 -2.59 -26.57 4.54
N LYS A 228 -3.06 -26.34 5.77
CA LYS A 228 -3.96 -27.24 6.50
C LYS A 228 -5.41 -26.81 6.39
N GLU A 229 -6.30 -27.78 6.15
CA GLU A 229 -7.74 -27.55 6.04
C GLU A 229 -8.53 -28.71 6.68
N GLU A 230 -9.59 -28.42 7.42
CA GLU A 230 -10.51 -29.42 8.00
C GLU A 230 -11.78 -28.75 8.55
N TYR A 231 -12.87 -29.50 8.70
CA TYR A 231 -13.96 -29.06 9.58
C TYR A 231 -13.50 -28.99 11.03
N VAL A 232 -13.81 -27.87 11.67
CA VAL A 232 -13.59 -27.62 13.09
C VAL A 232 -14.87 -27.06 13.72
N MET A 233 -14.98 -27.11 15.04
CA MET A 233 -16.05 -26.42 15.77
C MET A 233 -15.50 -25.09 16.29
N VAL A 234 -16.21 -23.97 16.05
CA VAL A 234 -15.78 -22.63 16.50
C VAL A 234 -16.85 -21.98 17.37
N LYS A 235 -16.42 -21.26 18.42
CA LYS A 235 -17.33 -20.54 19.32
C LYS A 235 -17.43 -19.05 18.96
N HIS A 236 -18.63 -18.47 19.09
CA HIS A 236 -18.91 -17.04 18.89
C HIS A 236 -18.70 -16.49 17.46
N LEU A 237 -19.00 -17.30 16.44
CA LEU A 237 -19.29 -16.77 15.11
C LEU A 237 -20.70 -16.16 15.06
N PRO A 238 -21.01 -15.29 14.07
CA PRO A 238 -22.40 -14.95 13.73
C PRO A 238 -23.23 -16.22 13.53
N LYS A 239 -24.53 -16.20 13.85
CA LYS A 239 -25.40 -17.35 13.51
C LYS A 239 -25.50 -17.44 11.98
N ILE A 240 -25.14 -18.59 11.42
CA ILE A 240 -25.67 -18.98 10.10
C ILE A 240 -27.18 -19.14 10.28
N LEU A 241 -27.97 -18.37 9.54
CA LEU A 241 -29.42 -18.56 9.48
C LEU A 241 -29.71 -19.82 8.67
N LYS A 242 -30.48 -20.74 9.26
CA LYS A 242 -31.19 -21.80 8.53
C LYS A 242 -32.63 -21.31 8.31
N ASP A 243 -33.24 -21.60 7.17
CA ASP A 243 -34.62 -21.18 6.88
C ASP A 243 -35.63 -21.63 7.96
N ASP A 244 -35.36 -22.77 8.62
CA ASP A 244 -36.21 -23.33 9.68
C ASP A 244 -36.25 -22.50 10.99
N ASP A 245 -35.26 -21.62 11.25
CA ASP A 245 -35.27 -20.70 12.41
C ASP A 245 -36.40 -19.65 12.26
N SER A 246 -37.03 -19.51 11.08
CA SER A 246 -38.14 -18.58 10.83
C SER A 246 -39.51 -19.02 11.37
N ARG A 247 -39.70 -20.32 11.64
CA ARG A 247 -41.03 -20.91 11.94
C ARG A 247 -41.31 -21.19 13.42
N LYS A 248 -40.30 -21.19 14.30
CA LYS A 248 -40.45 -21.59 15.71
C LYS A 248 -40.75 -20.41 16.64
N CYS A 249 -41.99 -19.91 16.56
CA CYS A 249 -42.53 -18.94 17.51
C CYS A 249 -43.30 -19.64 18.65
N CYS A 250 -43.11 -19.14 19.88
CA CYS A 250 -43.79 -19.52 21.13
C CYS A 250 -43.46 -20.89 21.79
N LEU A 251 -43.43 -20.87 23.14
CA LEU A 251 -43.50 -22.01 24.09
C LEU A 251 -42.27 -22.94 24.30
N SER A 252 -41.10 -22.43 24.72
CA SER A 252 -40.14 -23.24 25.53
C SER A 252 -39.07 -22.48 26.36
N ASP A 253 -39.32 -21.24 26.80
CA ASP A 253 -38.31 -20.36 27.46
C ASP A 253 -37.72 -20.81 28.82
N CYS A 254 -38.05 -22.00 29.33
CA CYS A 254 -37.62 -22.46 30.67
C CYS A 254 -36.29 -23.25 30.70
N PHE A 255 -35.65 -23.53 29.54
CA PHE A 255 -34.42 -24.36 29.49
C PHE A 255 -33.23 -23.73 28.72
N SER A 256 -33.34 -22.50 28.21
CA SER A 256 -32.33 -21.89 27.31
C SER A 256 -31.02 -21.44 27.99
N CYS A 257 -30.85 -21.67 29.29
CA CYS A 257 -29.72 -21.18 30.09
C CYS A 257 -28.34 -21.80 29.77
N CYS A 258 -28.24 -22.77 28.84
CA CYS A 258 -27.03 -23.58 28.63
C CYS A 258 -26.60 -23.80 27.17
N ASN A 259 -27.09 -22.99 26.21
CA ASN A 259 -26.68 -23.11 24.80
C ASN A 259 -25.22 -22.65 24.57
N ASP A 260 -24.29 -23.61 24.64
CA ASP A 260 -22.87 -23.47 24.28
C ASP A 260 -22.79 -23.26 22.74
N ASN A 261 -22.90 -22.00 22.28
CA ASN A 261 -22.94 -21.62 20.85
C ASN A 261 -21.64 -21.96 20.10
N TRP A 262 -21.55 -23.20 19.60
CA TRP A 262 -20.47 -23.72 18.76
C TRP A 262 -21.02 -24.14 17.40
N GLN A 263 -20.40 -23.65 16.34
CA GLN A 263 -20.78 -23.93 14.96
C GLN A 263 -19.71 -24.77 14.26
N LYS A 264 -20.13 -25.63 13.33
CA LYS A 264 -19.25 -26.45 12.49
C LYS A 264 -18.90 -25.64 11.24
N VAL A 265 -17.61 -25.40 11.01
CA VAL A 265 -17.10 -24.56 9.91
C VAL A 265 -15.85 -25.17 9.29
N TRP A 266 -15.59 -24.88 8.02
CA TRP A 266 -14.37 -25.30 7.32
C TRP A 266 -13.24 -24.31 7.57
N ALA A 267 -12.19 -24.74 8.27
CA ALA A 267 -11.03 -23.89 8.52
C ALA A 267 -10.01 -24.02 7.39
N VAL A 268 -9.50 -22.88 6.88
CA VAL A 268 -8.48 -22.79 5.83
C VAL A 268 -7.27 -22.01 6.32
N LEU A 269 -6.12 -22.70 6.43
CA LEU A 269 -4.84 -22.09 6.78
C LEU A 269 -4.03 -21.77 5.51
N LYS A 270 -3.49 -20.55 5.45
CA LYS A 270 -2.55 -20.07 4.41
C LYS A 270 -1.34 -19.39 5.09
N PRO A 271 -0.23 -19.08 4.38
CA PRO A 271 1.03 -18.58 4.97
C PRO A 271 1.00 -17.15 5.55
N GLY A 272 -0.13 -16.72 6.10
CA GLY A 272 -0.35 -15.39 6.66
C GLY A 272 -1.77 -15.14 7.17
N PHE A 273 -2.67 -16.15 7.16
CA PHE A 273 -3.99 -16.05 7.76
C PHE A 273 -4.63 -17.43 8.02
N LEU A 274 -5.63 -17.44 8.92
CA LEU A 274 -6.58 -18.53 9.12
C LEU A 274 -8.00 -18.03 8.83
N ALA A 275 -8.62 -18.51 7.77
CA ALA A 275 -10.00 -18.22 7.39
C ALA A 275 -10.97 -19.32 7.84
N LEU A 276 -12.24 -18.99 8.03
CA LEU A 276 -13.32 -19.89 8.38
C LEU A 276 -14.48 -19.73 7.39
N LEU A 277 -14.86 -20.79 6.69
CA LEU A 277 -15.96 -20.85 5.71
C LEU A 277 -17.12 -21.70 6.27
N ALA A 278 -18.33 -21.65 5.70
CA ALA A 278 -19.39 -22.58 6.10
C ALA A 278 -19.11 -23.98 5.51
N ASP A 279 -18.88 -24.07 4.21
CA ASP A 279 -18.49 -25.27 3.47
C ASP A 279 -17.23 -25.04 2.62
N PRO A 280 -16.41 -26.07 2.30
CA PRO A 280 -15.28 -25.95 1.37
C PRO A 280 -15.61 -25.41 -0.05
N PHE A 281 -16.88 -25.31 -0.44
CA PHE A 281 -17.30 -24.77 -1.74
C PHE A 281 -17.66 -23.28 -1.69
N ASP A 282 -17.57 -22.64 -0.52
CA ASP A 282 -17.66 -21.18 -0.39
C ASP A 282 -16.34 -20.49 -0.77
N THR A 283 -16.42 -19.20 -1.09
CA THR A 283 -15.27 -18.30 -1.22
C THR A 283 -15.26 -17.16 -0.20
N GLN A 284 -16.38 -16.91 0.49
CA GLN A 284 -16.54 -15.81 1.45
C GLN A 284 -16.31 -16.28 2.90
N PRO A 285 -15.45 -15.63 3.70
CA PRO A 285 -15.16 -16.06 5.07
C PRO A 285 -16.14 -15.51 6.11
N LEU A 286 -16.62 -16.39 6.98
CA LEU A 286 -17.42 -16.09 8.18
C LEU A 286 -16.60 -15.34 9.25
N ASP A 287 -15.32 -15.72 9.43
CA ASP A 287 -14.31 -14.90 10.11
C ASP A 287 -12.90 -15.24 9.58
N ILE A 288 -11.95 -14.33 9.81
CA ILE A 288 -10.55 -14.47 9.37
C ILE A 288 -9.56 -13.85 10.37
N ILE A 289 -8.61 -14.64 10.87
CA ILE A 289 -7.44 -14.11 11.58
C ILE A 289 -6.34 -13.87 10.56
N VAL A 290 -6.10 -12.61 10.21
CA VAL A 290 -4.89 -12.19 9.48
C VAL A 290 -3.73 -12.15 10.48
N PHE A 291 -2.60 -12.77 10.15
CA PHE A 291 -1.44 -12.81 11.04
C PHE A 291 -0.64 -11.49 11.00
N ASP A 292 -0.20 -11.01 12.16
CA ASP A 292 0.54 -9.77 12.34
C ASP A 292 1.79 -9.98 13.21
N VAL A 293 2.64 -8.95 13.27
CA VAL A 293 3.91 -8.99 14.02
C VAL A 293 3.62 -9.29 15.48
N LEU A 294 4.18 -10.39 15.99
CA LEU A 294 4.04 -10.77 17.39
C LEU A 294 5.06 -10.00 18.26
N PRO A 295 4.79 -9.86 19.57
CA PRO A 295 5.76 -9.25 20.48
C PRO A 295 7.12 -9.95 20.48
N ALA A 296 8.15 -9.23 20.91
CA ALA A 296 9.38 -9.87 21.38
C ALA A 296 9.06 -10.78 22.58
N SER A 297 9.77 -11.91 22.70
CA SER A 297 9.63 -12.80 23.86
C SER A 297 10.20 -12.13 25.10
N ASP A 298 9.42 -12.08 26.18
CA ASP A 298 9.93 -11.75 27.51
C ASP A 298 11.10 -12.69 27.85
N GLY A 299 12.24 -12.14 28.30
CA GLY A 299 13.51 -12.86 28.45
C GLY A 299 13.56 -13.97 29.51
N ASN A 300 12.43 -14.29 30.15
CA ASN A 300 12.32 -15.29 31.21
C ASN A 300 12.20 -16.75 30.70
N GLY A 301 12.25 -16.98 29.39
CA GLY A 301 12.32 -18.31 28.77
C GLY A 301 11.03 -19.14 28.75
N ASP A 302 10.08 -18.89 29.65
CA ASP A 302 8.79 -19.61 29.73
C ASP A 302 7.69 -18.93 28.89
N GLY A 303 7.83 -18.97 27.56
CA GLY A 303 6.82 -18.39 26.68
C GLY A 303 7.24 -18.12 25.24
N ARG A 304 7.60 -19.16 24.46
CA ARG A 304 7.76 -19.00 23.00
C ARG A 304 6.42 -18.56 22.40
N LEU A 305 6.33 -17.29 22.03
CA LEU A 305 5.10 -16.66 21.55
C LEU A 305 4.52 -17.44 20.36
N SER A 306 3.21 -17.68 20.43
CA SER A 306 2.51 -18.63 19.57
C SER A 306 1.16 -18.10 19.16
N LEU A 307 0.88 -18.15 17.85
CA LEU A 307 -0.42 -17.87 17.27
C LEU A 307 -1.48 -18.84 17.79
N ALA A 308 -1.11 -20.08 18.11
CA ALA A 308 -2.03 -21.11 18.60
C ALA A 308 -1.52 -21.85 19.85
N SER A 309 -2.41 -22.16 20.79
CA SER A 309 -2.10 -22.85 22.06
C SER A 309 -3.21 -23.83 22.52
N GLU A 310 -2.81 -24.97 23.09
CA GLU A 310 -3.74 -25.99 23.65
C GLU A 310 -4.51 -25.44 24.86
N MET A 311 -5.84 -25.59 24.85
CA MET A 311 -6.71 -25.16 25.95
C MET A 311 -7.20 -26.35 26.79
N LYS A 312 -7.02 -26.24 28.11
CA LYS A 312 -7.61 -27.18 29.08
C LYS A 312 -9.09 -26.82 29.30
N GLU A 313 -10.03 -27.62 28.79
CA GLU A 313 -11.46 -27.51 29.14
C GLU A 313 -11.78 -28.20 30.48
N ARG A 314 -12.90 -27.80 31.11
CA ARG A 314 -13.43 -28.48 32.30
C ARG A 314 -13.90 -29.92 32.03
N ASN A 315 -14.24 -30.25 30.78
CA ASN A 315 -14.60 -31.60 30.36
C ASN A 315 -13.40 -32.22 29.61
N PRO A 316 -12.79 -33.32 30.12
CA PRO A 316 -11.59 -33.91 29.52
C PRO A 316 -11.83 -34.55 28.13
N LEU A 317 -13.09 -34.79 27.75
CA LEU A 317 -13.48 -35.28 26.43
C LEU A 317 -13.61 -34.15 25.38
N ARG A 318 -13.47 -32.89 25.79
CA ARG A 318 -13.54 -31.72 24.88
C ARG A 318 -12.13 -31.20 24.62
N HIS A 319 -11.61 -31.46 23.42
CA HIS A 319 -10.28 -31.01 23.01
C HIS A 319 -10.38 -29.68 22.26
N SER A 320 -9.74 -28.63 22.77
CA SER A 320 -9.76 -27.31 22.15
C SER A 320 -8.40 -26.61 22.17
N PHE A 321 -8.28 -25.60 21.30
CA PHE A 321 -7.18 -24.65 21.26
C PHE A 321 -7.72 -23.24 21.08
N LYS A 322 -6.87 -22.26 21.40
CA LYS A 322 -7.10 -20.85 21.08
C LYS A 322 -6.15 -20.46 19.95
N VAL A 323 -6.65 -19.68 19.00
CA VAL A 323 -5.82 -18.93 18.04
C VAL A 323 -5.93 -17.45 18.40
N ALA A 324 -4.80 -16.76 18.52
CA ALA A 324 -4.71 -15.34 18.87
C ALA A 324 -3.74 -14.59 17.97
N CYS A 325 -4.13 -13.38 17.59
CA CYS A 325 -3.33 -12.44 16.82
C CYS A 325 -3.97 -11.05 16.96
N GLY A 326 -3.18 -10.03 17.29
CA GLY A 326 -3.70 -8.72 17.66
C GLY A 326 -4.73 -8.80 18.78
N ILE A 327 -5.80 -8.00 18.68
CA ILE A 327 -6.94 -8.08 19.60
C ILE A 327 -7.85 -9.31 19.38
N ARG A 328 -7.59 -10.16 18.38
CA ARG A 328 -8.47 -11.29 18.03
C ARG A 328 -8.05 -12.56 18.78
N SER A 329 -9.04 -13.32 19.19
CA SER A 329 -8.88 -14.54 19.98
C SER A 329 -10.05 -15.50 19.72
N ILE A 330 -9.89 -16.42 18.77
CA ILE A 330 -10.92 -17.43 18.44
C ILE A 330 -10.62 -18.73 19.21
N ARG A 331 -11.67 -19.39 19.73
CA ARG A 331 -11.56 -20.73 20.34
C ARG A 331 -12.12 -21.78 19.41
N ILE A 332 -11.34 -22.84 19.19
CA ILE A 332 -11.59 -23.91 18.23
C ILE A 332 -11.58 -25.26 18.95
N ARG A 333 -12.57 -26.12 18.69
CA ARG A 333 -12.72 -27.49 19.20
C ARG A 333 -12.54 -28.49 18.06
N VAL A 334 -11.86 -29.61 18.35
CA VAL A 334 -11.57 -30.67 17.38
C VAL A 334 -11.73 -32.07 18.00
N LYS A 335 -11.80 -33.10 17.16
CA LYS A 335 -12.21 -34.47 17.53
C LYS A 335 -11.25 -35.23 18.46
N SER A 336 -9.98 -34.82 18.58
CA SER A 336 -8.99 -35.52 19.40
C SER A 336 -7.87 -34.59 19.89
N ARG A 337 -7.20 -34.98 20.98
CA ARG A 337 -6.00 -34.26 21.48
C ARG A 337 -4.83 -34.29 20.48
N SER A 338 -4.74 -35.31 19.61
CA SER A 338 -3.77 -35.28 18.50
C SER A 338 -4.09 -34.14 17.54
N LYS A 339 -5.33 -34.04 17.06
CA LYS A 339 -5.76 -32.96 16.14
C LYS A 339 -5.56 -31.57 16.75
N VAL A 340 -5.65 -31.40 18.08
CA VAL A 340 -5.25 -30.14 18.74
C VAL A 340 -3.77 -29.84 18.50
N LYS A 341 -2.87 -30.79 18.77
CA LYS A 341 -1.43 -30.63 18.52
C LYS A 341 -1.13 -30.41 17.04
N ASP A 342 -1.76 -31.17 16.15
CA ASP A 342 -1.57 -31.06 14.70
C ASP A 342 -1.95 -29.66 14.17
N TRP A 343 -3.05 -29.08 14.67
CA TRP A 343 -3.48 -27.72 14.32
C TRP A 343 -2.63 -26.64 14.98
N VAL A 344 -2.29 -26.78 16.26
CA VAL A 344 -1.42 -25.85 16.99
C VAL A 344 -0.03 -25.79 16.34
N ALA A 345 0.55 -26.94 15.98
CA ALA A 345 1.81 -27.00 15.24
C ALA A 345 1.69 -26.33 13.87
N ALA A 346 0.69 -26.71 13.06
CA ALA A 346 0.53 -26.17 11.71
C ALA A 346 0.36 -24.64 11.68
N ILE A 347 -0.42 -24.06 12.60
CA ILE A 347 -0.64 -22.61 12.67
C ILE A 347 0.63 -21.88 13.11
N ASN A 348 1.33 -22.40 14.13
CA ASN A 348 2.59 -21.80 14.60
C ASN A 348 3.70 -21.92 13.54
N ASP A 349 3.82 -23.06 12.84
CA ASP A 349 4.76 -23.22 11.72
C ASP A 349 4.42 -22.26 10.57
N ALA A 350 3.14 -22.11 10.21
CA ALA A 350 2.72 -21.24 9.10
C ALA A 350 3.05 -19.76 9.32
N GLY A 351 3.03 -19.28 10.58
CA GLY A 351 3.36 -17.89 10.90
C GLY A 351 4.82 -17.65 11.29
N LEU A 352 5.42 -18.55 12.07
CA LEU A 352 6.70 -18.31 12.76
C LEU A 352 7.91 -18.95 12.07
N ARG A 353 7.70 -19.94 11.19
CA ARG A 353 8.80 -20.69 10.54
C ARG A 353 9.40 -19.98 9.32
N PRO A 354 8.65 -19.27 8.45
CA PRO A 354 9.24 -18.47 7.39
C PRO A 354 9.94 -17.24 8.01
N PRO A 355 11.24 -16.97 7.73
CA PRO A 355 11.90 -15.75 8.21
C PRO A 355 11.32 -14.50 7.53
N GLU A 356 10.88 -14.61 6.28
CA GLU A 356 10.12 -13.58 5.55
C GLU A 356 8.64 -13.46 6.00
N GLY A 357 8.25 -14.16 7.08
CA GLY A 357 6.89 -14.22 7.58
C GLY A 357 6.41 -12.93 8.24
N TRP A 358 5.11 -12.66 8.13
CA TRP A 358 4.43 -11.46 8.66
C TRP A 358 4.26 -11.46 10.19
N CYS A 359 4.73 -12.50 10.88
CA CYS A 359 4.75 -12.56 12.35
C CYS A 359 6.04 -12.01 12.96
N HIS A 360 7.09 -11.79 12.15
CA HIS A 360 8.37 -11.25 12.58
C HIS A 360 8.47 -9.75 12.25
N PRO A 361 9.11 -8.94 13.10
CA PRO A 361 9.47 -7.57 12.74
C PRO A 361 10.63 -7.58 11.74
N HIS A 362 10.46 -6.91 10.60
CA HIS A 362 11.47 -6.79 9.56
C HIS A 362 12.38 -5.58 9.77
N ARG A 363 13.17 -5.19 8.76
CA ARG A 363 13.97 -3.95 8.80
C ARG A 363 13.09 -2.75 9.20
N TYR A 364 13.61 -1.89 10.08
CA TYR A 364 12.89 -0.79 10.75
C TYR A 364 11.72 -1.23 11.66
N GLY A 365 11.58 -2.51 12.00
CA GLY A 365 10.44 -3.03 12.76
C GLY A 365 9.15 -3.17 11.93
N SER A 366 9.24 -3.12 10.59
CA SER A 366 8.05 -3.19 9.72
C SER A 366 7.38 -4.57 9.74
N PHE A 367 6.06 -4.59 9.54
CA PHE A 367 5.32 -5.82 9.20
C PHE A 367 5.68 -6.43 7.84
N ALA A 368 6.34 -5.67 6.96
CA ALA A 368 6.68 -6.08 5.60
C ALA A 368 8.21 -6.18 5.41
N PRO A 369 8.73 -7.29 4.84
CA PRO A 369 10.13 -7.40 4.45
C PRO A 369 10.46 -6.50 3.25
N PRO A 370 11.74 -6.17 3.03
CA PRO A 370 12.19 -5.57 1.77
C PRO A 370 11.86 -6.46 0.57
N ARG A 371 11.37 -5.84 -0.51
CA ARG A 371 11.03 -6.45 -1.80
C ARG A 371 12.00 -5.98 -2.87
N GLY A 372 12.00 -6.59 -4.06
CA GLY A 372 12.94 -6.25 -5.13
C GLY A 372 14.36 -6.72 -4.83
N LEU A 373 14.51 -7.74 -3.96
CA LEU A 373 15.80 -8.40 -3.69
C LEU A 373 16.19 -9.33 -4.85
N ILE A 374 15.19 -9.90 -5.52
CA ILE A 374 15.29 -10.69 -6.76
C ILE A 374 14.51 -9.98 -7.89
N GLU A 375 14.34 -10.62 -9.04
CA GLU A 375 13.41 -10.18 -10.08
C GLU A 375 12.00 -10.69 -9.74
N ASP A 376 11.30 -9.95 -8.88
CA ASP A 376 9.95 -10.27 -8.37
C ASP A 376 8.84 -9.36 -8.91
N GLY A 377 9.18 -8.44 -9.82
CA GLY A 377 8.26 -7.42 -10.35
C GLY A 377 8.13 -6.16 -9.48
N SER A 378 8.98 -5.95 -8.47
CA SER A 378 9.02 -4.69 -7.71
C SER A 378 9.49 -3.54 -8.58
N GLN A 379 8.57 -2.64 -8.91
CA GLN A 379 8.85 -1.39 -9.62
C GLN A 379 8.20 -0.22 -8.89
N ALA A 380 8.75 0.97 -9.08
CA ALA A 380 8.21 2.23 -8.57
C ALA A 380 8.24 3.32 -9.65
N GLN A 381 7.28 4.25 -9.56
CA GLN A 381 7.21 5.46 -10.38
C GLN A 381 6.71 6.62 -9.50
N TRP A 382 7.34 7.80 -9.57
CA TRP A 382 6.93 8.98 -8.81
C TRP A 382 6.08 9.94 -9.66
N PHE A 383 5.27 10.75 -8.97
CA PHE A 383 4.40 11.79 -9.52
C PHE A 383 4.50 13.05 -8.65
N ILE A 384 4.67 14.21 -9.28
CA ILE A 384 4.63 15.53 -8.64
C ILE A 384 3.28 16.18 -8.96
N ASP A 385 2.67 16.79 -7.95
CA ASP A 385 1.34 17.39 -7.95
C ASP A 385 0.15 16.48 -8.28
N GLY A 386 -1.05 17.03 -8.07
CA GLY A 386 -2.31 16.36 -8.35
C GLY A 386 -2.56 16.06 -9.82
N ARG A 387 -2.07 16.85 -10.79
CA ARG A 387 -2.29 16.58 -12.22
C ARG A 387 -1.76 15.20 -12.63
N ALA A 388 -0.47 14.98 -12.44
CA ALA A 388 0.20 13.74 -12.85
C ALA A 388 -0.35 12.53 -12.09
N ALA A 389 -0.51 12.66 -10.76
CA ALA A 389 -1.01 11.58 -9.93
C ALA A 389 -2.48 11.21 -10.22
N PHE A 390 -3.37 12.20 -10.45
CA PHE A 390 -4.78 11.94 -10.69
C PHE A 390 -5.07 11.45 -12.11
N GLU A 391 -4.29 11.86 -13.12
CA GLU A 391 -4.31 11.28 -14.46
C GLU A 391 -3.96 9.78 -14.45
N ALA A 392 -2.87 9.42 -13.74
CA ALA A 392 -2.47 8.03 -13.58
C ALA A 392 -3.49 7.20 -12.78
N ILE A 393 -4.07 7.76 -11.71
CA ILE A 393 -5.13 7.10 -10.91
C ILE A 393 -6.41 6.91 -11.74
N ALA A 394 -6.83 7.89 -12.53
CA ALA A 394 -7.99 7.78 -13.41
C ALA A 394 -7.82 6.64 -14.41
N SER A 395 -6.67 6.62 -15.09
CA SER A 395 -6.31 5.59 -16.08
C SER A 395 -6.25 4.19 -15.45
N ALA A 396 -5.73 4.05 -14.23
CA ALA A 396 -5.71 2.79 -13.51
C ALA A 396 -7.11 2.32 -13.06
N ILE A 397 -7.98 3.23 -12.62
CA ILE A 397 -9.39 2.91 -12.32
C ILE A 397 -10.11 2.44 -13.59
N GLU A 398 -9.92 3.12 -14.71
CA GLU A 398 -10.50 2.75 -16.01
C GLU A 398 -10.05 1.34 -16.46
N ALA A 399 -8.80 0.97 -16.17
CA ALA A 399 -8.23 -0.35 -16.49
C ALA A 399 -8.68 -1.51 -15.54
N ALA A 400 -9.22 -1.22 -14.35
CA ALA A 400 -9.52 -2.22 -13.30
C ALA A 400 -10.45 -3.36 -13.76
N LYS A 401 -10.25 -4.58 -13.23
CA LYS A 401 -10.94 -5.80 -13.68
C LYS A 401 -11.63 -6.60 -12.57
N SER A 402 -11.20 -6.48 -11.31
CA SER A 402 -11.75 -7.24 -10.19
C SER A 402 -12.02 -6.39 -8.95
N GLU A 403 -11.04 -5.63 -8.46
CA GLU A 403 -11.13 -4.94 -7.16
C GLU A 403 -10.49 -3.55 -7.17
N ILE A 404 -11.15 -2.59 -6.52
CA ILE A 404 -10.57 -1.27 -6.20
C ILE A 404 -10.68 -1.04 -4.69
N PHE A 405 -9.55 -0.81 -4.02
CA PHE A 405 -9.50 -0.40 -2.62
C PHE A 405 -9.09 1.06 -2.50
N ILE A 406 -9.79 1.85 -1.67
CA ILE A 406 -9.46 3.27 -1.44
C ILE A 406 -9.40 3.58 0.07
N CYS A 407 -8.28 4.13 0.53
CA CYS A 407 -8.18 4.81 1.83
C CYS A 407 -8.02 6.32 1.60
N GLY A 408 -8.64 7.12 2.46
CA GLY A 408 -8.41 8.56 2.51
C GLY A 408 -8.82 9.16 3.85
N TRP A 409 -8.12 10.22 4.23
CA TRP A 409 -8.51 11.12 5.30
C TRP A 409 -9.74 11.93 4.88
N TRP A 410 -9.79 12.33 3.61
CA TRP A 410 -10.95 12.98 2.99
C TRP A 410 -11.11 12.52 1.53
N LEU A 411 -12.35 12.35 1.08
CA LEU A 411 -12.69 11.96 -0.30
C LEU A 411 -13.89 12.77 -0.78
N CYS A 412 -13.77 13.43 -1.93
CA CYS A 412 -14.85 14.15 -2.62
C CYS A 412 -15.29 13.36 -3.86
N PRO A 413 -16.47 12.72 -3.85
CA PRO A 413 -16.93 11.90 -4.99
C PRO A 413 -17.05 12.71 -6.30
N GLU A 414 -17.33 14.00 -6.20
CA GLU A 414 -17.48 14.94 -7.31
C GLU A 414 -16.14 15.52 -7.82
N LEU A 415 -14.98 15.02 -7.34
CA LEU A 415 -13.66 15.44 -7.83
C LEU A 415 -13.45 14.96 -9.28
N TYR A 416 -13.07 15.87 -10.18
CA TYR A 416 -12.59 15.53 -11.52
C TYR A 416 -11.10 15.19 -11.47
N LEU A 417 -10.71 14.01 -11.94
CA LEU A 417 -9.31 13.58 -11.93
C LEU A 417 -8.50 14.18 -13.10
N ARG A 418 -9.15 14.46 -14.25
CA ARG A 418 -8.55 15.11 -15.42
C ARG A 418 -9.16 16.49 -15.67
N ARG A 419 -8.38 17.43 -16.23
CA ARG A 419 -8.81 18.82 -16.52
C ARG A 419 -8.40 19.24 -17.95
N PRO A 420 -9.10 20.17 -18.61
CA PRO A 420 -10.25 20.97 -18.15
C PRO A 420 -11.50 20.13 -17.84
N PHE A 421 -12.20 20.44 -16.75
CA PHE A 421 -13.24 19.53 -16.24
C PHE A 421 -14.47 19.42 -17.17
N HIS A 422 -14.70 20.40 -18.04
CA HIS A 422 -15.82 20.38 -19.01
C HIS A 422 -15.67 19.30 -20.08
N THR A 423 -14.46 19.10 -20.59
CA THR A 423 -14.16 18.10 -21.64
C THR A 423 -13.98 16.71 -21.06
N HIS A 424 -13.47 16.61 -19.83
CA HIS A 424 -13.21 15.34 -19.13
C HIS A 424 -14.29 15.00 -18.09
N ALA A 425 -15.56 15.25 -18.39
CA ALA A 425 -16.67 15.02 -17.47
C ALA A 425 -16.83 13.55 -17.02
N SER A 426 -16.34 12.59 -17.82
CA SER A 426 -16.23 11.17 -17.48
C SER A 426 -15.22 10.90 -16.36
N SER A 427 -14.18 11.72 -16.21
CA SER A 427 -13.11 11.56 -15.21
C SER A 427 -13.49 11.96 -13.77
N ARG A 428 -14.77 12.29 -13.53
CA ARG A 428 -15.26 12.53 -12.17
C ARG A 428 -15.24 11.22 -11.38
N LEU A 429 -14.73 11.24 -10.17
CA LEU A 429 -14.41 10.04 -9.40
C LEU A 429 -15.63 9.12 -9.20
N ASP A 430 -16.80 9.68 -8.88
CA ASP A 430 -18.06 8.94 -8.81
C ASP A 430 -18.46 8.32 -10.15
N ASN A 431 -18.38 9.05 -11.27
CA ASN A 431 -18.68 8.54 -12.61
C ASN A 431 -17.74 7.36 -12.99
N LEU A 432 -16.45 7.48 -12.69
CA LEU A 432 -15.46 6.42 -12.92
C LEU A 432 -15.78 5.17 -12.09
N LEU A 433 -15.96 5.32 -10.78
CA LEU A 433 -16.26 4.20 -9.88
C LEU A 433 -17.61 3.55 -10.22
N GLU A 434 -18.63 4.32 -10.59
CA GLU A 434 -19.91 3.79 -11.06
C GLU A 434 -19.74 2.98 -12.36
N GLY A 435 -18.98 3.51 -13.33
CA GLY A 435 -18.69 2.84 -14.60
C GLY A 435 -17.99 1.50 -14.42
N LYS A 436 -17.04 1.39 -13.49
CA LYS A 436 -16.36 0.13 -13.14
C LYS A 436 -17.24 -0.80 -12.31
N ALA A 437 -18.03 -0.27 -11.37
CA ALA A 437 -18.96 -1.06 -10.58
C ALA A 437 -20.04 -1.74 -11.45
N LYS A 438 -20.53 -1.06 -12.50
CA LYS A 438 -21.42 -1.59 -13.55
C LYS A 438 -20.77 -2.68 -14.42
N GLN A 439 -19.44 -2.72 -14.50
CA GLN A 439 -18.68 -3.78 -15.17
C GLN A 439 -18.45 -5.01 -14.27
N GLY A 440 -18.82 -4.94 -12.98
CA GLY A 440 -18.68 -6.01 -11.99
C GLY A 440 -17.54 -5.82 -10.98
N VAL A 441 -16.72 -4.78 -11.14
CA VAL A 441 -15.59 -4.48 -10.23
C VAL A 441 -16.10 -4.19 -8.83
N GLN A 442 -15.50 -4.83 -7.82
CA GLN A 442 -15.85 -4.67 -6.42
C GLN A 442 -15.06 -3.50 -5.81
N ILE A 443 -15.74 -2.53 -5.21
CA ILE A 443 -15.13 -1.26 -4.80
C ILE A 443 -15.30 -1.08 -3.29
N TYR A 444 -14.18 -0.96 -2.57
CA TYR A 444 -14.15 -0.92 -1.11
C TYR A 444 -13.43 0.34 -0.62
N ILE A 445 -14.15 1.19 0.11
CA ILE A 445 -13.69 2.53 0.49
C ILE A 445 -13.69 2.65 2.02
N LEU A 446 -12.52 2.91 2.61
CA LEU A 446 -12.34 3.08 4.05
C LEU A 446 -11.92 4.52 4.36
N LEU A 447 -12.90 5.33 4.76
CA LEU A 447 -12.69 6.74 5.11
C LEU A 447 -12.37 6.91 6.61
N TYR A 448 -11.59 7.94 6.93
CA TYR A 448 -11.64 8.52 8.27
C TYR A 448 -13.08 8.99 8.58
N LYS A 449 -13.54 8.76 9.81
CA LYS A 449 -14.74 9.41 10.37
C LYS A 449 -14.28 10.55 11.28
N GLU A 450 -14.67 11.76 10.93
CA GLU A 450 -14.37 12.97 11.68
C GLU A 450 -15.19 13.18 12.96
N VAL A 451 -14.63 13.96 13.88
CA VAL A 451 -15.39 14.71 14.88
C VAL A 451 -15.94 15.97 14.18
N ALA A 452 -17.21 15.94 13.77
CA ALA A 452 -17.84 16.99 12.96
C ALA A 452 -17.93 18.38 13.62
N LEU A 453 -17.64 18.50 14.93
CA LEU A 453 -17.49 19.79 15.63
C LEU A 453 -16.10 20.43 15.41
N ALA A 454 -15.12 19.68 14.93
CA ALA A 454 -13.72 20.10 14.79
C ALA A 454 -13.21 20.06 13.34
N LEU A 455 -13.86 19.32 12.44
CA LEU A 455 -13.47 19.17 11.03
C LEU A 455 -14.71 19.17 10.11
N LYS A 456 -14.64 19.92 9.00
CA LYS A 456 -15.76 20.14 8.06
C LYS A 456 -15.84 19.12 6.90
N ILE A 457 -14.90 18.17 6.82
CA ILE A 457 -14.73 17.23 5.69
C ILE A 457 -15.96 16.38 5.36
N ASN A 458 -16.88 16.21 6.33
CA ASN A 458 -18.17 15.55 6.20
C ASN A 458 -18.11 14.21 5.45
N SER A 459 -17.36 13.24 5.97
CA SER A 459 -17.31 11.89 5.37
C SER A 459 -18.69 11.19 5.36
N VAL A 460 -19.67 11.69 6.14
CA VAL A 460 -21.08 11.28 6.07
C VAL A 460 -21.65 11.52 4.67
N TYR A 461 -21.40 12.70 4.10
CA TYR A 461 -21.81 13.08 2.75
C TYR A 461 -21.17 12.15 1.71
N SER A 462 -19.85 11.99 1.76
CA SER A 462 -19.11 11.14 0.82
C SER A 462 -19.59 9.69 0.86
N LYS A 463 -19.82 9.11 2.05
CA LYS A 463 -20.43 7.77 2.17
C LYS A 463 -21.85 7.73 1.57
N LYS A 464 -22.69 8.74 1.80
CA LYS A 464 -24.06 8.77 1.26
C LYS A 464 -24.07 8.85 -0.27
N LYS A 465 -23.20 9.67 -0.87
CA LYS A 465 -23.04 9.78 -2.33
C LYS A 465 -22.51 8.47 -2.93
N LEU A 466 -21.39 7.95 -2.42
CA LEU A 466 -20.74 6.74 -2.95
C LEU A 466 -21.61 5.48 -2.83
N LEU A 467 -22.35 5.28 -1.72
CA LEU A 467 -23.32 4.18 -1.62
C LEU A 467 -24.51 4.34 -2.59
N GLY A 468 -24.74 5.53 -3.13
CA GLY A 468 -25.84 5.82 -4.05
C GLY A 468 -25.55 5.49 -5.51
N ILE A 469 -24.31 5.12 -5.89
CA ILE A 469 -23.93 4.93 -7.29
C ILE A 469 -24.06 3.46 -7.76
N HIS A 470 -23.68 2.49 -6.93
CA HIS A 470 -23.81 1.05 -7.28
C HIS A 470 -23.70 0.14 -6.05
N GLU A 471 -24.36 -1.01 -6.06
CA GLU A 471 -24.31 -2.02 -4.97
C GLU A 471 -22.91 -2.61 -4.72
N ASN A 472 -22.07 -2.64 -5.76
CA ASN A 472 -20.67 -3.08 -5.68
C ASN A 472 -19.76 -2.08 -4.94
N VAL A 473 -20.26 -0.88 -4.61
CA VAL A 473 -19.51 0.19 -3.92
C VAL A 473 -19.83 0.17 -2.43
N ARG A 474 -18.84 -0.18 -1.61
CA ARG A 474 -18.99 -0.41 -0.18
C ARG A 474 -18.14 0.55 0.61
N VAL A 475 -18.76 1.34 1.49
CA VAL A 475 -18.07 2.41 2.23
C VAL A 475 -18.12 2.21 3.74
N LEU A 476 -16.97 2.07 4.37
CA LEU A 476 -16.79 2.13 5.83
C LEU A 476 -16.24 3.51 6.23
N ARG A 477 -16.55 3.92 7.46
CA ARG A 477 -16.00 5.12 8.11
C ARG A 477 -15.68 4.82 9.56
N TYR A 478 -14.45 5.06 10.00
CA TYR A 478 -13.96 4.68 11.33
C TYR A 478 -12.93 5.74 11.82
N PRO A 479 -12.74 6.01 13.13
CA PRO A 479 -13.33 5.37 14.32
C PRO A 479 -14.74 5.85 14.68
N ASP A 480 -15.36 5.24 15.70
CA ASP A 480 -16.67 5.65 16.25
C ASP A 480 -16.55 6.25 17.66
N HIS A 481 -16.24 7.55 17.72
CA HIS A 481 -15.99 8.33 18.95
C HIS A 481 -17.04 8.24 20.08
N PHE A 482 -18.25 7.73 19.83
CA PHE A 482 -19.33 7.64 20.83
C PHE A 482 -19.27 6.38 21.71
N SER A 483 -18.69 5.27 21.22
CA SER A 483 -18.60 4.00 21.98
C SER A 483 -17.26 3.81 22.68
N THR A 484 -16.23 4.56 22.28
CA THR A 484 -14.84 4.43 22.74
C THR A 484 -14.29 5.67 23.46
N GLY A 485 -15.08 6.76 23.50
CA GLY A 485 -14.57 8.09 23.80
C GLY A 485 -13.95 8.78 22.58
N VAL A 486 -13.70 10.09 22.71
CA VAL A 486 -13.22 10.93 21.60
C VAL A 486 -11.75 10.65 21.29
N TYR A 487 -11.51 9.77 20.32
CA TYR A 487 -10.20 9.69 19.67
C TYR A 487 -9.85 11.05 19.05
N LEU A 488 -8.71 11.60 19.47
CA LEU A 488 -8.08 12.81 18.89
C LEU A 488 -7.30 12.48 17.59
N TRP A 489 -7.18 11.20 17.28
CA TRP A 489 -6.38 10.64 16.19
C TRP A 489 -7.22 10.38 14.94
N SER A 490 -6.57 10.33 13.79
CA SER A 490 -7.19 10.12 12.48
C SER A 490 -6.62 8.93 11.71
N HIS A 491 -7.29 8.57 10.62
CA HIS A 491 -6.71 7.74 9.58
C HIS A 491 -6.23 8.68 8.49
N HIS A 492 -4.91 8.74 8.31
CA HIS A 492 -4.28 9.75 7.51
C HIS A 492 -3.58 9.16 6.26
N GLU A 493 -3.51 7.84 6.14
CA GLU A 493 -3.09 7.19 4.89
C GLU A 493 -4.00 7.53 3.70
N LYS A 494 -3.39 7.81 2.55
CA LYS A 494 -4.06 7.98 1.26
C LYS A 494 -3.58 6.87 0.34
N LEU A 495 -4.50 6.03 -0.14
CA LEU A 495 -4.19 4.86 -0.96
C LEU A 495 -5.27 4.65 -2.03
N VAL A 496 -4.85 4.29 -3.24
CA VAL A 496 -5.71 3.68 -4.27
C VAL A 496 -5.03 2.40 -4.75
N ILE A 497 -5.67 1.25 -4.62
CA ILE A 497 -5.11 -0.07 -5.01
C ILE A 497 -6.06 -0.67 -6.05
N ILE A 498 -5.52 -1.11 -7.20
CA ILE A 498 -6.29 -1.70 -8.29
C ILE A 498 -5.82 -3.14 -8.53
N ASP A 499 -6.79 -4.07 -8.51
CA ASP A 499 -6.66 -5.51 -8.77
C ASP A 499 -5.55 -6.23 -7.95
N ASN A 500 -5.09 -5.62 -6.86
CA ASN A 500 -3.89 -6.00 -6.09
C ASN A 500 -2.59 -6.01 -6.95
N HIS A 501 -2.59 -5.34 -8.10
CA HIS A 501 -1.49 -5.32 -9.09
C HIS A 501 -0.67 -4.02 -9.03
N ILE A 502 -1.36 -2.88 -8.97
CA ILE A 502 -0.79 -1.53 -8.83
C ILE A 502 -1.41 -0.85 -7.61
N CYS A 503 -0.61 -0.11 -6.84
CA CYS A 503 -1.12 0.80 -5.82
C CYS A 503 -0.44 2.17 -5.86
N PHE A 504 -1.22 3.20 -5.54
CA PHE A 504 -0.82 4.58 -5.39
C PHE A 504 -0.74 4.92 -3.89
N ILE A 505 0.34 5.60 -3.48
CA ILE A 505 0.66 5.98 -2.10
C ILE A 505 1.39 7.34 -2.06
N GLY A 506 1.04 8.22 -1.12
CA GLY A 506 1.68 9.54 -0.99
C GLY A 506 0.89 10.50 -0.11
N GLY A 507 1.06 11.81 -0.33
CA GLY A 507 0.36 12.86 0.43
C GLY A 507 -1.03 13.26 -0.12
N LEU A 508 -1.31 13.04 -1.40
CA LEU A 508 -2.58 13.42 -2.05
C LEU A 508 -3.78 12.56 -1.60
N ASP A 509 -4.78 13.21 -0.99
CA ASP A 509 -6.14 12.67 -0.82
C ASP A 509 -6.98 12.91 -2.10
N LEU A 510 -7.90 12.00 -2.45
CA LEU A 510 -8.86 12.18 -3.54
C LEU A 510 -10.00 13.17 -3.17
N CYS A 511 -9.64 14.41 -2.88
CA CYS A 511 -10.56 15.47 -2.45
C CYS A 511 -10.19 16.84 -3.03
N PHE A 512 -11.05 17.83 -2.80
CA PHE A 512 -10.89 19.17 -3.34
C PHE A 512 -9.62 19.90 -2.86
N GLY A 513 -9.11 20.77 -3.71
CA GLY A 513 -7.91 21.59 -3.52
C GLY A 513 -6.59 20.85 -3.78
N ARG A 514 -6.60 19.55 -4.12
CA ARG A 514 -5.40 18.72 -4.35
C ARG A 514 -4.97 18.62 -5.81
N TYR A 515 -5.86 18.90 -6.76
CA TYR A 515 -5.43 19.04 -8.15
C TYR A 515 -4.58 20.31 -8.27
N ASP A 516 -3.37 20.19 -8.81
CA ASP A 516 -2.53 21.32 -9.17
C ASP A 516 -1.57 20.96 -10.32
N THR A 517 -0.89 21.97 -10.84
CA THR A 517 0.15 21.87 -11.86
C THR A 517 1.38 22.65 -11.43
N SER A 518 2.55 22.36 -12.01
CA SER A 518 3.85 22.92 -11.59
C SER A 518 3.99 24.43 -11.81
N GLU A 519 3.10 25.06 -12.59
CA GLU A 519 2.98 26.53 -12.65
C GLU A 519 2.31 27.12 -11.40
N HIS A 520 1.65 26.30 -10.56
CA HIS A 520 1.03 26.64 -9.29
C HIS A 520 0.14 27.90 -9.37
N ASN A 521 -0.76 27.95 -10.36
CA ASN A 521 -1.54 29.16 -10.65
C ASN A 521 -2.47 29.54 -9.47
N VAL A 522 -2.40 30.82 -9.07
CA VAL A 522 -3.17 31.37 -7.94
C VAL A 522 -4.58 31.84 -8.29
N GLY A 523 -4.96 31.83 -9.58
CA GLY A 523 -6.27 32.29 -10.07
C GLY A 523 -6.76 31.50 -11.29
N ASP A 524 -8.07 31.46 -11.49
CA ASP A 524 -8.76 30.64 -12.51
C ASP A 524 -10.15 31.24 -12.78
N PHE A 525 -10.24 32.17 -13.72
CA PHE A 525 -11.51 32.82 -14.11
C PHE A 525 -11.51 33.14 -15.62
N PRO A 526 -12.51 32.67 -16.41
CA PRO A 526 -13.59 31.76 -16.00
C PRO A 526 -13.04 30.43 -15.46
N PRO A 527 -13.82 29.69 -14.64
CA PRO A 527 -13.37 28.43 -14.05
C PRO A 527 -13.11 27.37 -15.14
N LEU A 528 -11.85 27.11 -15.46
CA LEU A 528 -11.42 26.10 -16.43
C LEU A 528 -10.72 24.93 -15.75
N THR A 529 -9.87 25.25 -14.77
CA THR A 529 -9.04 24.24 -14.08
C THR A 529 -9.69 23.77 -12.80
N TRP A 530 -10.20 24.64 -11.91
CA TRP A 530 -10.73 24.26 -10.59
C TRP A 530 -12.22 24.63 -10.46
N PRO A 531 -13.17 23.68 -10.57
CA PRO A 531 -14.60 23.96 -10.42
C PRO A 531 -15.03 24.15 -8.96
N GLY A 532 -15.81 25.21 -8.70
CA GLY A 532 -16.57 25.34 -7.45
C GLY A 532 -15.71 25.25 -6.18
N LYS A 533 -16.02 24.26 -5.32
CA LYS A 533 -15.29 24.00 -4.07
C LYS A 533 -13.84 23.54 -4.25
N ASP A 534 -13.43 23.22 -5.48
CA ASP A 534 -12.04 22.89 -5.81
C ASP A 534 -11.15 24.14 -5.97
N TYR A 535 -11.74 25.33 -6.17
CA TYR A 535 -11.03 26.60 -6.04
C TYR A 535 -10.84 26.94 -4.55
N TYR A 536 -9.84 26.29 -3.97
CA TYR A 536 -9.69 26.12 -2.53
C TYR A 536 -8.63 27.07 -1.94
N ASN A 537 -8.97 27.75 -0.84
CA ASN A 537 -8.00 28.42 0.03
C ASN A 537 -8.50 28.36 1.49
N PRO A 538 -8.05 27.37 2.29
CA PRO A 538 -8.59 27.11 3.61
C PRO A 538 -8.24 28.21 4.62
N ARG A 539 -7.22 29.04 4.35
CA ARG A 539 -6.88 30.18 5.21
C ARG A 539 -8.02 31.20 5.24
N GLU A 540 -8.59 31.50 4.08
CA GLU A 540 -9.69 32.43 3.88
C GLU A 540 -11.04 31.78 4.23
N SER A 541 -11.42 30.67 3.55
CA SER A 541 -12.62 29.90 3.89
C SER A 541 -12.49 28.40 3.62
N GLU A 542 -12.97 27.61 4.58
CA GLU A 542 -13.22 26.18 4.43
C GLU A 542 -14.73 25.97 4.21
N PRO A 543 -15.16 25.23 3.17
CA PRO A 543 -16.57 25.04 2.87
C PRO A 543 -17.41 24.51 4.04
N ASN A 544 -18.56 25.13 4.25
CA ASN A 544 -19.51 24.77 5.31
C ASN A 544 -20.76 24.01 4.83
N SER A 545 -20.97 23.93 3.50
CA SER A 545 -22.00 23.12 2.86
C SER A 545 -21.45 22.40 1.64
N TRP A 546 -21.97 21.19 1.41
CA TRP A 546 -21.64 20.30 0.30
C TRP A 546 -22.84 20.03 -0.61
N GLU A 547 -23.93 20.78 -0.45
CA GLU A 547 -25.16 20.62 -1.25
C GLU A 547 -24.96 20.99 -2.72
N ASP A 548 -24.14 22.02 -2.97
CA ASP A 548 -23.67 22.41 -4.30
C ASP A 548 -22.13 22.49 -4.26
N THR A 549 -21.48 21.52 -4.92
CA THR A 549 -20.03 21.42 -5.05
C THR A 549 -19.47 22.26 -6.20
N MET A 550 -20.32 22.68 -7.14
CA MET A 550 -19.93 23.48 -8.32
C MET A 550 -20.00 24.98 -8.04
N LYS A 551 -20.72 25.40 -6.99
CA LYS A 551 -20.67 26.76 -6.46
C LYS A 551 -19.37 27.02 -5.71
N ASP A 552 -18.68 28.10 -6.09
CA ASP A 552 -17.47 28.57 -5.43
C ASP A 552 -17.64 28.79 -3.92
N GLU A 553 -16.55 28.68 -3.17
CA GLU A 553 -16.45 29.13 -1.78
C GLU A 553 -15.89 30.56 -1.68
N LEU A 554 -15.15 31.00 -2.69
CA LEU A 554 -14.36 32.24 -2.70
C LEU A 554 -14.65 33.06 -3.95
N ASP A 555 -14.61 34.39 -3.80
CA ASP A 555 -14.77 35.33 -4.90
C ASP A 555 -13.47 35.40 -5.72
N ARG A 556 -13.45 34.75 -6.88
CA ARG A 556 -12.26 34.55 -7.75
C ARG A 556 -11.62 35.85 -8.26
N GLU A 557 -12.36 36.95 -8.30
CA GLU A 557 -11.82 38.26 -8.72
C GLU A 557 -11.02 38.94 -7.59
N LYS A 558 -11.19 38.49 -6.33
CA LYS A 558 -10.63 39.11 -5.12
C LYS A 558 -9.67 38.20 -4.37
N TYR A 559 -9.99 36.92 -4.27
CA TYR A 559 -9.24 35.94 -3.48
C TYR A 559 -8.49 34.95 -4.37
N PRO A 560 -7.16 34.82 -4.23
CA PRO A 560 -6.42 33.74 -4.86
C PRO A 560 -6.75 32.39 -4.20
N ARG A 561 -6.73 31.31 -4.99
CA ARG A 561 -6.62 29.95 -4.45
C ARG A 561 -5.28 29.78 -3.72
N MET A 562 -5.17 28.76 -2.87
CA MET A 562 -3.89 28.33 -2.32
C MET A 562 -3.39 27.16 -3.19
N PRO A 563 -2.28 27.32 -3.93
CA PRO A 563 -1.65 26.20 -4.61
C PRO A 563 -1.24 25.08 -3.65
N TRP A 564 -1.10 23.87 -4.17
CA TRP A 564 -0.96 22.64 -3.42
C TRP A 564 0.13 21.77 -4.05
N HIS A 565 1.33 21.81 -3.46
CA HIS A 565 2.47 21.01 -3.89
C HIS A 565 2.52 19.71 -3.08
N ASP A 566 2.60 18.57 -3.76
CA ASP A 566 2.55 17.25 -3.12
C ASP A 566 3.26 16.20 -3.99
N VAL A 567 3.62 15.07 -3.38
CA VAL A 567 4.31 13.96 -4.07
C VAL A 567 3.61 12.64 -3.79
N HIS A 568 3.47 11.85 -4.85
CA HIS A 568 2.88 10.51 -4.85
C HIS A 568 3.80 9.52 -5.55
N CYS A 569 3.61 8.23 -5.31
CA CYS A 569 4.20 7.19 -6.16
C CYS A 569 3.22 6.04 -6.42
N ALA A 570 3.43 5.36 -7.54
CA ALA A 570 2.84 4.07 -7.85
C ALA A 570 3.85 2.96 -7.61
N LEU A 571 3.36 1.80 -7.18
CA LEU A 571 4.14 0.60 -6.91
C LEU A 571 3.48 -0.62 -7.55
N TRP A 572 4.30 -1.52 -8.10
CA TRP A 572 3.87 -2.77 -8.73
C TRP A 572 4.45 -3.99 -8.01
N GLY A 573 3.83 -5.15 -8.21
CA GLY A 573 4.37 -6.43 -7.73
C GLY A 573 4.22 -6.64 -6.21
N PRO A 574 5.23 -7.21 -5.50
CA PRO A 574 5.13 -7.53 -4.07
C PRO A 574 4.73 -6.36 -3.15
N PRO A 575 5.32 -5.14 -3.28
CA PRO A 575 4.97 -3.99 -2.43
C PRO A 575 3.48 -3.62 -2.48
N CYS A 576 2.85 -3.72 -3.66
CA CYS A 576 1.42 -3.50 -3.82
C CYS A 576 0.60 -4.49 -2.96
N ARG A 577 1.01 -5.77 -2.88
CA ARG A 577 0.32 -6.77 -2.07
C ARG A 577 0.52 -6.57 -0.56
N ASP A 578 1.66 -6.05 -0.13
CA ASP A 578 1.86 -5.67 1.29
C ASP A 578 1.01 -4.43 1.68
N ILE A 579 0.86 -3.45 0.78
CA ILE A 579 -0.05 -2.31 0.95
C ILE A 579 -1.53 -2.76 0.93
N ALA A 580 -1.91 -3.67 0.03
CA ALA A 580 -3.23 -4.29 0.01
C ALA A 580 -3.51 -5.10 1.29
N ARG A 581 -2.51 -5.80 1.83
CA ARG A 581 -2.61 -6.49 3.13
C ARG A 581 -2.89 -5.53 4.28
N HIS A 582 -2.27 -4.35 4.30
CA HIS A 582 -2.59 -3.30 5.27
C HIS A 582 -4.04 -2.80 5.12
N PHE A 583 -4.52 -2.56 3.89
CA PHE A 583 -5.93 -2.23 3.64
C PHE A 583 -6.87 -3.33 4.18
N VAL A 584 -6.64 -4.59 3.81
CA VAL A 584 -7.45 -5.73 4.27
C VAL A 584 -7.44 -5.89 5.79
N GLN A 585 -6.30 -5.67 6.45
CA GLN A 585 -6.22 -5.68 7.92
C GLN A 585 -7.12 -4.59 8.53
N ARG A 586 -7.02 -3.35 8.05
CA ARG A 586 -7.83 -2.23 8.56
C ARG A 586 -9.32 -2.34 8.20
N TRP A 587 -9.67 -2.80 7.00
CA TRP A 587 -11.05 -3.07 6.59
C TRP A 587 -11.71 -4.13 7.49
N ASN A 588 -11.04 -5.26 7.68
CA ASN A 588 -11.53 -6.34 8.53
C ASN A 588 -11.58 -5.95 10.03
N TYR A 589 -10.76 -4.99 10.45
CA TYR A 589 -10.86 -4.41 11.79
C TYR A 589 -12.07 -3.46 11.90
N ALA A 590 -12.24 -2.53 10.95
CA ALA A 590 -13.35 -1.59 10.93
C ALA A 590 -14.71 -2.29 10.80
N LYS A 591 -14.84 -3.30 9.93
CA LYS A 591 -16.06 -4.12 9.81
C LYS A 591 -16.46 -4.71 11.16
N ARG A 592 -15.54 -5.36 11.88
CA ARG A 592 -15.88 -6.04 13.15
C ARG A 592 -16.28 -5.10 14.28
N ASN A 593 -15.76 -3.87 14.29
CA ASN A 593 -16.09 -2.87 15.30
C ASN A 593 -17.40 -2.09 15.01
N LYS A 594 -17.86 -2.08 13.74
CA LYS A 594 -18.96 -1.20 13.30
C LYS A 594 -20.08 -1.87 12.53
N ALA A 595 -19.71 -2.78 11.64
CA ALA A 595 -20.56 -3.39 10.60
C ALA A 595 -20.55 -4.93 10.74
N LEU A 596 -20.57 -5.42 11.99
CA LEU A 596 -20.38 -6.84 12.32
C LEU A 596 -21.43 -7.74 11.65
N TYR A 597 -22.69 -7.27 11.65
CA TYR A 597 -23.85 -7.97 11.07
C TYR A 597 -24.30 -7.37 9.72
N GLU A 598 -23.55 -6.43 9.14
CA GLU A 598 -23.83 -5.92 7.79
C GLU A 598 -23.22 -6.90 6.76
N GLU A 599 -24.04 -7.79 6.21
CA GLU A 599 -23.62 -8.80 5.21
C GLU A 599 -23.16 -8.16 3.90
N ALA A 600 -23.79 -7.06 3.48
CA ALA A 600 -23.41 -6.26 2.32
C ALA A 600 -21.98 -5.69 2.38
N ILE A 601 -21.33 -5.73 3.55
CA ILE A 601 -19.92 -5.38 3.76
C ILE A 601 -19.18 -6.70 4.09
N PRO A 602 -18.48 -7.36 3.15
CA PRO A 602 -17.83 -8.64 3.39
C PRO A 602 -16.53 -8.49 4.19
N LEU A 603 -16.02 -9.62 4.70
CA LEU A 603 -14.62 -9.74 5.16
C LEU A 603 -13.72 -10.05 3.95
N LEU A 604 -12.58 -9.37 3.87
CA LEU A 604 -11.62 -9.52 2.77
C LEU A 604 -10.48 -10.49 3.15
N MET A 605 -9.87 -11.11 2.14
CA MET A 605 -8.72 -12.00 2.32
C MET A 605 -7.47 -11.37 1.71
N PRO A 606 -6.33 -11.29 2.44
CA PRO A 606 -5.14 -10.63 1.92
C PRO A 606 -4.48 -11.53 0.88
N GLN A 607 -4.31 -11.01 -0.34
CA GLN A 607 -3.51 -11.70 -1.35
C GLN A 607 -2.07 -11.87 -0.88
N HIS A 608 -1.41 -12.91 -1.39
CA HIS A 608 -0.08 -13.32 -0.99
C HIS A 608 0.94 -13.01 -2.09
N HIS A 609 2.15 -12.60 -1.72
CA HIS A 609 3.25 -12.53 -2.69
C HIS A 609 4.04 -13.83 -2.79
N MET A 610 4.27 -14.60 -1.71
CA MET A 610 5.31 -15.65 -1.75
C MET A 610 4.99 -16.78 -2.72
N VAL A 611 5.46 -16.60 -3.95
CA VAL A 611 5.83 -17.67 -4.86
C VAL A 611 7.12 -18.28 -4.29
N ILE A 612 6.94 -19.06 -3.22
CA ILE A 612 8.00 -19.86 -2.60
C ILE A 612 8.74 -20.58 -3.75
N PRO A 613 10.06 -20.36 -3.95
CA PRO A 613 10.72 -20.71 -5.22
C PRO A 613 10.64 -22.18 -5.65
N HIS A 614 10.35 -23.10 -4.73
CA HIS A 614 10.13 -24.51 -5.05
C HIS A 614 8.77 -24.84 -5.72
N TYR A 615 7.88 -23.84 -5.93
CA TYR A 615 6.69 -24.00 -6.78
C TYR A 615 6.88 -23.46 -8.22
N LEU A 616 7.92 -22.65 -8.48
CA LEU A 616 8.38 -22.37 -9.84
C LEU A 616 9.35 -23.46 -10.27
N GLY A 617 8.83 -24.49 -10.94
CA GLY A 617 9.61 -25.66 -11.34
C GLY A 617 10.78 -25.31 -12.26
N ARG A 618 12.00 -25.20 -11.71
CA ARG A 618 13.25 -25.03 -12.46
C ARG A 618 13.67 -26.32 -13.19
N SER A 619 12.84 -26.79 -14.12
CA SER A 619 13.22 -27.82 -15.10
C SER A 619 14.03 -27.21 -16.24
N ARG A 620 15.26 -26.80 -15.92
CA ARG A 620 16.38 -26.75 -16.86
C ARG A 620 17.53 -27.59 -16.30
N GLU A 621 17.37 -28.91 -16.40
CA GLU A 621 18.52 -29.81 -16.37
C GLU A 621 19.39 -29.50 -17.59
N ILE A 622 20.46 -28.74 -17.39
CA ILE A 622 21.46 -28.54 -18.44
C ILE A 622 22.27 -29.84 -18.54
N GLN A 623 21.85 -30.72 -19.45
CA GLN A 623 22.59 -31.93 -19.79
C GLN A 623 23.89 -31.58 -20.52
N ILE A 624 24.93 -31.22 -19.77
CA ILE A 624 26.29 -31.11 -20.30
C ILE A 624 26.79 -32.53 -20.59
N GLN A 625 26.83 -32.90 -21.87
CA GLN A 625 27.49 -34.14 -22.32
C GLN A 625 29.01 -33.98 -22.22
N SER A 626 29.58 -34.23 -21.05
CA SER A 626 31.03 -34.30 -20.85
C SER A 626 31.57 -35.66 -21.33
N GLY A 627 32.01 -35.74 -22.57
CA GLY A 627 32.67 -36.93 -23.10
C GLY A 627 34.12 -37.06 -22.61
N ASN A 628 34.42 -38.19 -21.95
CA ASN A 628 35.73 -38.81 -21.68
C ASN A 628 36.96 -37.94 -21.34
N ILE A 629 37.61 -38.26 -20.20
CA ILE A 629 38.91 -38.97 -20.20
C ILE A 629 39.23 -39.53 -18.78
N ASP A 630 40.02 -40.60 -18.77
CA ASP A 630 40.20 -41.64 -17.74
C ASP A 630 40.75 -41.29 -16.33
N ASN A 631 40.66 -42.32 -15.47
CA ASN A 631 41.55 -42.73 -14.37
C ASN A 631 41.17 -42.47 -12.90
N GLN A 632 40.75 -43.57 -12.25
CA GLN A 632 41.17 -44.09 -10.93
C GLN A 632 41.47 -43.06 -9.81
N THR A 633 40.76 -43.11 -8.68
CA THR A 633 40.98 -44.20 -7.69
C THR A 633 39.83 -44.37 -6.69
N VAL A 634 39.88 -45.47 -5.93
CA VAL A 634 38.86 -45.98 -5.00
C VAL A 634 39.02 -45.38 -3.60
N LEU A 635 37.91 -45.02 -2.92
CA LEU A 635 37.59 -45.50 -1.56
C LEU A 635 36.14 -45.17 -1.12
N LYS A 636 35.72 -45.71 0.03
CA LYS A 636 34.32 -45.86 0.48
C LYS A 636 34.07 -45.15 1.82
N ARG A 637 32.78 -44.89 2.10
CA ARG A 637 32.13 -44.98 3.45
C ARG A 637 32.54 -43.89 4.47
N GLU A 638 31.75 -43.59 5.51
CA GLU A 638 30.38 -43.99 5.89
C GLU A 638 29.68 -42.83 6.64
N ASP A 639 28.41 -42.99 6.99
CA ASP A 639 27.61 -42.01 7.75
C ASP A 639 28.12 -41.75 9.18
N SER A 640 27.83 -40.57 9.74
CA SER A 640 27.00 -40.47 10.97
C SER A 640 26.70 -39.02 11.41
N PHE A 641 25.57 -38.85 12.09
CA PHE A 641 25.10 -37.59 12.68
C PHE A 641 25.73 -37.35 14.07
N SER A 642 25.82 -36.09 14.49
CA SER A 642 25.27 -35.63 15.80
C SER A 642 25.34 -34.10 15.94
N SER A 643 24.64 -33.55 16.94
CA SER A 643 24.29 -32.13 17.04
C SER A 643 24.45 -31.55 18.44
N SER A 644 25.18 -30.44 18.56
CA SER A 644 25.14 -29.47 19.68
C SER A 644 25.94 -28.23 19.24
N SER A 645 25.48 -26.98 19.14
CA SER A 645 24.47 -26.14 19.82
C SER A 645 25.14 -25.09 20.71
N GLN A 646 24.71 -23.83 20.58
CA GLN A 646 25.13 -22.64 21.36
C GLN A 646 26.56 -22.13 21.05
N ASP A 647 26.82 -20.81 21.05
CA ASP A 647 25.92 -19.65 20.94
C ASP A 647 26.67 -18.43 20.38
N GLN A 648 25.90 -17.46 19.86
CA GLN A 648 26.21 -16.02 19.65
C GLN A 648 27.69 -15.58 19.40
N ASP A 649 27.96 -15.02 18.22
CA ASP A 649 28.41 -13.62 18.16
C ASP A 649 28.19 -12.97 16.77
N ILE A 650 28.19 -11.63 16.71
CA ILE A 650 28.06 -10.82 15.47
C ILE A 650 29.32 -9.98 15.25
N PRO A 651 29.91 -10.04 14.04
CA PRO A 651 30.61 -8.88 13.49
C PRO A 651 30.03 -8.42 12.14
N LEU A 652 30.02 -7.11 11.93
CA LEU A 652 29.63 -6.45 10.67
C LEU A 652 30.86 -6.19 9.77
N LEU A 653 30.63 -6.29 8.46
CA LEU A 653 31.35 -5.59 7.37
C LEU A 653 32.85 -5.92 7.11
N LEU A 654 33.09 -6.71 6.05
CA LEU A 654 34.03 -6.48 4.92
C LEU A 654 35.54 -6.21 5.17
N PRO A 655 36.42 -6.46 4.17
CA PRO A 655 36.47 -7.54 3.19
C PRO A 655 37.86 -8.24 3.13
N GLN A 656 37.97 -9.33 2.38
CA GLN A 656 39.23 -9.95 1.91
C GLN A 656 39.04 -10.32 0.42
N GLU A 657 40.06 -10.55 -0.41
CA GLU A 657 41.46 -10.96 -0.21
C GLU A 657 42.43 -9.94 -0.90
N SER A 658 43.76 -9.87 -0.66
CA SER A 658 44.75 -10.95 -0.90
C SER A 658 46.08 -10.82 -0.11
N ASP A 659 46.48 -11.96 0.49
CA ASP A 659 47.82 -12.57 0.57
C ASP A 659 49.08 -11.88 1.12
N GLY A 660 49.75 -12.63 2.01
CA GLY A 660 51.21 -12.64 2.22
C GLY A 660 51.73 -12.02 3.54
N SER A 661 52.57 -12.69 4.35
CA SER A 661 52.98 -14.11 4.40
C SER A 661 53.55 -14.48 5.79
N ASP A 662 53.78 -15.79 6.01
CA ASP A 662 54.78 -16.40 6.90
C ASP A 662 54.75 -16.18 8.45
N THR A 663 54.24 -17.24 9.12
CA THR A 663 54.87 -18.01 10.22
C THR A 663 56.10 -17.41 10.97
N HIS A 664 56.18 -17.47 12.31
CA HIS A 664 56.37 -18.69 13.13
C HIS A 664 56.07 -18.45 14.63
N GLU A 665 55.82 -19.56 15.37
CA GLU A 665 56.09 -19.82 16.82
C GLU A 665 55.80 -18.74 17.91
N GLY A 666 55.17 -19.08 19.05
CA GLY A 666 54.64 -20.35 19.55
C GLY A 666 54.28 -20.28 21.06
N ASP A 667 53.60 -21.31 21.58
CA ASP A 667 53.53 -21.78 22.99
C ASP A 667 53.80 -20.80 24.18
N GLN A 668 52.98 -20.71 25.26
CA GLN A 668 52.15 -21.76 25.87
C GLN A 668 51.19 -21.22 26.97
N LYS A 669 49.97 -21.80 27.03
CA LYS A 669 49.16 -22.17 28.22
C LYS A 669 48.87 -21.20 29.41
N LEU A 670 47.59 -20.81 29.46
CA LEU A 670 46.61 -20.99 30.56
C LEU A 670 46.68 -20.22 31.92
N ASN A 671 45.46 -19.83 32.35
CA ASN A 671 44.95 -19.60 33.71
C ASN A 671 45.45 -18.36 34.50
N GLY A 672 44.51 -17.54 35.01
CA GLY A 672 44.88 -16.37 35.84
C GLY A 672 43.80 -15.44 36.41
N VAL A 673 42.50 -15.75 36.28
CA VAL A 673 41.39 -15.40 37.21
C VAL A 673 41.50 -14.16 38.14
N ILE A 674 40.45 -13.30 38.08
CA ILE A 674 39.94 -12.35 39.12
C ILE A 674 40.37 -10.86 39.11
N SER A 675 39.32 -10.01 39.04
CA SER A 675 39.10 -8.68 39.65
C SER A 675 40.06 -7.48 39.48
N SER A 676 39.63 -6.61 38.56
CA SER A 676 38.96 -5.32 38.87
C SER A 676 39.72 -4.05 39.29
N SER A 677 39.05 -2.95 38.92
CA SER A 677 39.01 -1.62 39.55
C SER A 677 40.09 -0.61 39.15
N HIS A 678 39.59 0.61 38.89
CA HIS A 678 40.13 1.93 39.25
C HIS A 678 41.62 2.27 39.04
N CYS A 679 41.99 3.49 38.68
CA CYS A 679 41.33 4.64 38.03
C CYS A 679 42.38 5.74 38.03
N LEU A 680 42.44 6.58 36.97
CA LEU A 680 43.20 7.84 36.97
C LEU A 680 44.75 7.62 37.07
N ASP A 681 45.61 8.56 36.69
CA ASP A 681 45.32 9.90 36.16
C ASP A 681 46.28 10.33 35.03
N LYS A 682 45.89 11.45 34.43
CA LYS A 682 46.63 12.46 33.68
C LYS A 682 47.92 12.96 34.40
N PRO A 683 48.63 13.99 33.89
CA PRO A 683 48.83 14.46 32.51
C PRO A 683 50.32 14.74 32.19
N ARG A 684 50.64 15.07 30.91
CA ARG A 684 51.22 16.37 30.44
C ARG A 684 51.65 16.23 28.96
N ARG A 685 51.32 17.20 28.09
CA ARG A 685 52.08 18.45 27.76
C ARG A 685 53.54 18.15 27.37
N ILE A 686 54.11 18.72 26.31
CA ILE A 686 53.76 19.98 25.62
C ILE A 686 54.12 19.98 24.10
N SER A 687 53.97 21.12 23.43
CA SER A 687 54.30 21.43 22.03
C SER A 687 55.80 21.22 21.66
N THR A 688 56.33 21.44 20.44
CA THR A 688 55.98 22.34 19.31
C THR A 688 56.83 21.93 18.06
N GLY A 689 56.46 22.26 16.82
CA GLY A 689 57.44 22.14 15.69
C GLY A 689 56.92 22.16 14.25
N LEU A 690 56.81 23.36 13.66
CA LEU A 690 56.86 23.64 12.21
C LEU A 690 58.26 24.29 11.91
N PRO A 691 58.66 24.70 10.68
CA PRO A 691 58.17 24.45 9.30
C PRO A 691 59.32 24.17 8.26
N PHE A 692 59.01 24.19 6.94
CA PHE A 692 59.90 24.55 5.79
C PHE A 692 61.05 23.58 5.34
N SER A 693 61.56 23.59 4.08
CA SER A 693 61.01 23.97 2.75
C SER A 693 61.94 23.56 1.56
N PHE A 694 61.40 23.57 0.32
CA PHE A 694 62.04 23.69 -1.02
C PHE A 694 63.24 22.84 -1.50
N ARG A 695 63.16 22.41 -2.78
CA ARG A 695 64.23 22.64 -3.80
C ARG A 695 63.72 22.57 -5.27
N LYS A 696 64.48 23.20 -6.19
CA LYS A 696 64.34 23.21 -7.69
C LYS A 696 65.35 22.18 -8.30
N ALA A 697 65.64 21.96 -9.60
CA ALA A 697 65.48 22.63 -10.91
C ALA A 697 65.85 21.60 -12.05
N LYS A 698 65.95 21.82 -13.40
CA LYS A 698 65.70 22.95 -14.34
C LYS A 698 65.61 22.45 -15.82
N ILE A 699 64.58 22.88 -16.59
CA ILE A 699 64.52 23.38 -18.00
C ILE A 699 65.60 23.02 -19.05
N VAL A 700 65.15 22.71 -20.31
CA VAL A 700 65.59 23.16 -21.68
C VAL A 700 65.25 22.07 -22.73
N ALA A 701 64.93 22.26 -24.04
CA ALA A 701 64.21 23.25 -24.91
C ALA A 701 64.08 22.59 -26.35
N LEU A 702 63.69 23.14 -27.52
CA LEU A 702 63.25 24.45 -28.05
C LEU A 702 62.56 24.30 -29.45
N GLY A 703 61.38 24.94 -29.68
CA GLY A 703 60.88 25.43 -31.00
C GLY A 703 60.28 24.43 -32.03
N SER A 704 59.33 24.79 -32.91
CA SER A 704 58.36 25.93 -33.02
C SER A 704 57.19 25.51 -33.98
N ASP A 705 56.24 26.28 -34.54
CA ASP A 705 56.01 27.73 -34.74
C ASP A 705 54.51 28.11 -34.99
N THR A 706 54.21 29.26 -35.62
CA THR A 706 52.87 29.90 -35.83
C THR A 706 52.74 30.55 -37.25
N PRO A 707 51.77 31.44 -37.67
CA PRO A 707 50.50 31.95 -37.09
C PRO A 707 49.26 32.21 -38.04
N MET A 708 48.09 32.54 -37.45
CA MET A 708 47.07 33.58 -37.81
C MET A 708 46.20 33.67 -39.12
N LYS A 709 44.95 34.15 -38.89
CA LYS A 709 44.04 35.02 -39.70
C LYS A 709 43.16 34.47 -40.86
N GLY A 710 41.91 34.96 -40.93
CA GLY A 710 40.99 34.93 -42.09
C GLY A 710 39.57 35.48 -41.76
N PHE A 711 38.86 36.12 -42.69
CA PHE A 711 37.53 36.77 -42.51
C PHE A 711 36.59 36.39 -43.67
N VAL A 712 35.34 35.99 -43.35
CA VAL A 712 34.03 36.52 -43.86
C VAL A 712 33.70 36.49 -45.39
N ASP A 713 32.39 36.60 -45.71
CA ASP A 713 31.70 36.82 -47.01
C ASP A 713 31.53 35.63 -48.00
N ASP A 714 30.41 35.45 -48.74
CA ASP A 714 29.03 36.02 -48.68
C ASP A 714 28.04 35.26 -49.65
N LEU A 715 26.78 35.72 -49.77
CA LEU A 715 25.81 35.66 -50.90
C LEU A 715 24.60 34.66 -50.89
N ASP A 716 23.42 35.27 -50.63
CA ASP A 716 22.18 35.31 -51.45
C ASP A 716 21.37 34.06 -51.87
N SER A 717 20.08 34.06 -51.47
CA SER A 717 18.99 34.52 -52.37
C SER A 717 17.64 34.72 -51.64
N GLU A 718 16.83 35.70 -52.10
CA GLU A 718 15.50 36.07 -51.57
C GLU A 718 14.35 35.29 -52.27
N HIS A 719 13.04 35.33 -51.92
CA HIS A 719 12.16 36.53 -51.87
C HIS A 719 10.69 36.17 -51.47
N ASP A 720 10.03 37.08 -50.74
CA ASP A 720 8.60 37.50 -50.78
C ASP A 720 7.34 36.58 -50.54
N ARG A 721 6.45 37.11 -49.66
CA ARG A 721 4.97 37.33 -49.80
C ARG A 721 3.86 36.52 -49.07
N GLU A 722 3.24 37.25 -48.13
CA GLU A 722 1.80 37.62 -48.02
C GLU A 722 0.64 36.63 -47.71
N LYS A 723 0.05 36.88 -46.52
CA LYS A 723 -1.40 37.10 -46.20
C LYS A 723 -2.46 35.98 -46.27
N MET A 724 -3.01 35.71 -45.08
CA MET A 724 -4.44 35.79 -44.68
C MET A 724 -5.54 35.13 -45.56
N SER A 725 -6.32 34.22 -44.95
CA SER A 725 -7.75 34.39 -44.57
C SER A 725 -8.69 33.19 -44.79
N LEU A 726 -9.41 32.86 -43.71
CA LEU A 726 -10.75 32.25 -43.53
C LEU A 726 -11.26 31.00 -44.30
N ASP A 727 -12.03 30.23 -43.53
CA ASP A 727 -13.20 29.40 -43.87
C ASP A 727 -13.09 28.25 -44.88
N ARG A 728 -13.24 27.02 -44.35
CA ARG A 728 -14.56 26.34 -44.40
C ARG A 728 -14.67 25.13 -43.45
N VAL A 729 -15.88 24.91 -42.95
CA VAL A 729 -16.29 23.71 -42.19
C VAL A 729 -16.68 22.59 -43.16
N ALA A 730 -16.27 21.36 -42.84
CA ALA A 730 -16.88 20.13 -43.34
C ALA A 730 -16.85 19.06 -42.24
N HIS A 731 -17.97 18.36 -42.03
CA HIS A 731 -18.04 17.19 -41.14
C HIS A 731 -17.71 15.91 -41.93
N SER A 732 -17.06 14.96 -41.26
CA SER A 732 -17.11 13.54 -41.63
C SER A 732 -16.83 12.66 -40.42
N ASP A 733 -17.84 11.94 -39.94
CA ASP A 733 -17.64 10.85 -39.00
C ASP A 733 -16.95 9.66 -39.70
N LEU A 734 -15.94 9.06 -39.08
CA LEU A 734 -15.97 7.61 -38.82
C LEU A 734 -14.95 7.17 -37.76
N GLN A 735 -15.19 5.97 -37.25
CA GLN A 735 -14.41 5.30 -36.21
C GLN A 735 -13.03 4.83 -36.73
N ASN A 736 -12.03 4.90 -35.86
CA ASN A 736 -11.24 3.72 -35.46
C ASN A 736 -10.58 3.98 -34.11
N THR A 737 -10.49 2.94 -33.28
CA THR A 737 -9.82 2.95 -31.97
C THR A 737 -8.80 1.82 -31.96
N ASP A 738 -7.51 2.15 -32.05
CA ASP A 738 -6.43 1.16 -32.06
C ASP A 738 -6.01 0.75 -30.63
N PRO A 739 -5.72 -0.54 -30.36
CA PRO A 739 -5.33 -1.02 -29.01
C PRO A 739 -3.83 -0.98 -28.70
N GLU A 740 -2.97 -0.53 -29.64
CA GLU A 740 -1.52 -0.84 -29.68
C GLU A 740 -0.62 -0.11 -28.66
N TRP A 741 -1.16 0.53 -27.62
CA TRP A 741 -0.36 1.33 -26.67
C TRP A 741 0.49 0.52 -25.68
N TRP A 742 0.38 -0.82 -25.67
CA TRP A 742 1.08 -1.68 -24.71
C TRP A 742 2.32 -2.40 -25.26
N GLU A 743 2.46 -2.55 -26.58
CA GLU A 743 3.59 -3.31 -27.17
C GLU A 743 4.82 -2.44 -27.51
N THR A 744 4.69 -1.11 -27.48
CA THR A 744 5.78 -0.19 -27.87
C THR A 744 6.87 0.00 -26.81
N GLN A 745 6.70 -0.50 -25.57
CA GLN A 745 7.65 -0.25 -24.47
C GLN A 745 8.78 -1.30 -24.33
N GLU A 746 8.75 -2.44 -25.02
CA GLU A 746 9.82 -3.47 -24.94
C GLU A 746 10.87 -3.39 -26.07
N ARG A 747 10.87 -2.33 -26.92
CA ARG A 747 11.88 -2.14 -27.98
C ARG A 747 12.35 -0.69 -28.11
N GLY A 748 13.27 -0.26 -27.25
CA GLY A 748 13.81 1.10 -27.33
C GLY A 748 14.97 1.42 -26.38
N ASP A 749 16.13 0.76 -26.52
CA ASP A 749 17.39 1.24 -25.89
C ASP A 749 17.97 2.44 -26.67
N GLN A 750 17.14 3.48 -26.85
CA GLN A 750 17.45 4.82 -27.37
C GLN A 750 16.19 5.73 -27.39
N GLY A 751 16.10 6.64 -26.42
CA GLY A 751 15.48 7.98 -26.56
C GLY A 751 13.97 8.11 -26.82
N GLY A 752 13.23 8.63 -25.83
CA GLY A 752 11.86 9.14 -25.95
C GLY A 752 10.86 8.40 -25.06
N PHE A 753 9.88 9.03 -24.40
CA PHE A 753 9.49 10.45 -24.38
C PHE A 753 9.53 10.99 -22.94
N PRO A 754 9.94 12.25 -22.70
CA PRO A 754 9.48 12.98 -21.52
C PRO A 754 8.03 13.43 -21.73
N GLU A 755 7.21 13.44 -20.68
CA GLU A 755 6.09 14.39 -20.67
C GLU A 755 6.66 15.80 -20.56
N GLU A 756 6.12 16.75 -21.34
CA GLU A 756 6.61 18.13 -21.43
C GLU A 756 6.57 18.89 -20.08
N SER A 757 5.82 18.37 -19.10
CA SER A 757 5.64 18.94 -17.75
C SER A 757 6.74 18.57 -16.74
N GLY A 758 7.50 17.50 -16.97
CA GLY A 758 8.48 16.97 -16.00
C GLY A 758 7.90 16.37 -14.70
N GLN A 759 6.56 16.29 -14.58
CA GLN A 759 5.84 15.89 -13.36
C GLN A 759 5.72 14.36 -13.15
N VAL A 760 6.09 13.55 -14.14
CA VAL A 760 6.03 12.07 -14.10
C VAL A 760 7.44 11.48 -14.17
N GLY A 761 7.75 10.58 -13.24
CA GLY A 761 9.04 9.89 -13.19
C GLY A 761 9.16 8.72 -14.16
N PRO A 762 10.39 8.23 -14.39
CA PRO A 762 10.59 6.96 -15.07
C PRO A 762 10.09 5.80 -14.19
N LEU A 763 9.47 4.80 -14.82
CA LEU A 763 9.28 3.50 -14.18
C LEU A 763 10.68 2.87 -13.94
N ALA A 764 10.95 2.50 -12.69
CA ALA A 764 12.26 2.00 -12.26
C ALA A 764 12.14 0.69 -11.45
N SER A 765 13.10 -0.20 -11.63
CA SER A 765 13.31 -1.38 -10.80
C SER A 765 13.94 -0.97 -9.47
N CYS A 766 13.20 -1.18 -8.38
CA CYS A 766 13.56 -0.66 -7.06
C CYS A 766 13.46 -1.75 -5.98
N ARG A 767 14.26 -1.59 -4.93
CA ARG A 767 14.04 -2.30 -3.66
C ARG A 767 13.07 -1.49 -2.84
N CYS A 768 11.86 -2.00 -2.67
CA CYS A 768 10.79 -1.31 -1.97
C CYS A 768 10.49 -1.99 -0.64
N GLN A 769 10.39 -1.24 0.45
CA GLN A 769 9.90 -1.74 1.73
C GLN A 769 8.76 -0.85 2.24
N VAL A 770 7.59 -1.46 2.43
CA VAL A 770 6.43 -0.79 3.05
C VAL A 770 6.72 -0.59 4.55
N ILE A 771 6.39 0.58 5.07
CA ILE A 771 6.55 1.01 6.46
C ILE A 771 5.27 1.75 6.88
N ARG A 772 4.89 1.68 8.16
CA ARG A 772 3.63 2.27 8.64
C ARG A 772 3.68 2.69 10.10
N SER A 773 2.73 3.56 10.46
CA SER A 773 2.37 3.90 11.83
C SER A 773 1.00 3.28 12.10
N VAL A 774 0.92 2.26 12.97
CA VAL A 774 -0.36 1.64 13.37
C VAL A 774 -0.32 1.13 14.81
N SER A 775 -1.50 0.93 15.41
CA SER A 775 -1.63 0.36 16.75
C SER A 775 -2.97 -0.35 16.96
N GLN A 776 -3.21 -0.78 18.19
CA GLN A 776 -4.40 -1.50 18.64
C GLN A 776 -5.72 -0.80 18.30
N TRP A 777 -5.76 0.54 18.22
CA TRP A 777 -6.97 1.30 17.87
C TRP A 777 -7.20 1.41 16.35
N SER A 778 -6.14 1.46 15.54
CA SER A 778 -6.24 1.80 14.12
C SER A 778 -6.20 0.60 13.17
N ALA A 779 -5.53 -0.48 13.56
CA ALA A 779 -5.44 -1.74 12.81
C ALA A 779 -5.64 -2.99 13.68
N GLY A 780 -5.79 -2.84 15.00
CA GLY A 780 -6.02 -3.96 15.93
C GLY A 780 -4.80 -4.83 16.21
N THR A 781 -3.60 -4.31 15.97
CA THR A 781 -2.33 -5.04 16.02
C THR A 781 -1.92 -5.51 17.42
N SER A 782 -1.03 -6.51 17.47
CA SER A 782 -0.46 -7.08 18.69
C SER A 782 0.47 -6.11 19.41
N GLN A 783 1.15 -5.24 18.66
CA GLN A 783 1.98 -4.14 19.15
C GLN A 783 1.70 -2.85 18.36
N THR A 784 2.16 -1.72 18.91
CA THR A 784 2.31 -0.49 18.12
C THR A 784 3.47 -0.66 17.14
N GLU A 785 3.25 -0.30 15.88
CA GLU A 785 4.29 -0.25 14.86
C GLU A 785 4.61 1.22 14.57
N GLU A 786 5.89 1.60 14.71
CA GLU A 786 6.43 2.94 14.39
C GLU A 786 7.55 2.83 13.33
N SER A 787 7.34 1.95 12.34
CA SER A 787 8.38 1.58 11.38
C SER A 787 8.79 2.74 10.44
N ILE A 788 7.91 3.74 10.28
CA ILE A 788 8.23 5.01 9.61
C ILE A 788 9.26 5.82 10.39
N HIS A 789 9.06 6.01 11.71
CA HIS A 789 9.98 6.77 12.56
C HIS A 789 11.36 6.10 12.61
N SER A 790 11.37 4.77 12.73
CA SER A 790 12.59 3.96 12.68
C SER A 790 13.32 4.06 11.34
N ALA A 791 12.58 4.15 10.22
CA ALA A 791 13.16 4.38 8.89
C ALA A 791 13.78 5.77 8.75
N TYR A 792 13.05 6.84 9.10
CA TYR A 792 13.56 8.22 9.07
C TYR A 792 14.89 8.34 9.83
N CYS A 793 14.91 7.97 11.11
CA CYS A 793 16.11 8.09 11.95
C CYS A 793 17.28 7.25 11.39
N SER A 794 17.03 6.00 10.98
CA SER A 794 18.10 5.13 10.48
C SER A 794 18.66 5.56 9.12
N LEU A 795 17.85 6.16 8.24
CA LEU A 795 18.31 6.71 6.96
C LEU A 795 19.12 7.99 7.17
N ILE A 796 18.64 8.90 8.03
CA ILE A 796 19.35 10.14 8.40
C ILE A 796 20.72 9.82 9.03
N GLU A 797 20.79 8.86 9.94
CA GLU A 797 22.06 8.45 10.57
C GLU A 797 23.02 7.77 9.56
N LYS A 798 22.53 7.24 8.44
CA LYS A 798 23.35 6.56 7.40
C LYS A 798 23.81 7.45 6.26
N ALA A 799 23.11 8.55 5.96
CA ALA A 799 23.43 9.47 4.87
C ALA A 799 24.92 9.86 4.83
N GLU A 800 25.48 10.19 3.66
CA GLU A 800 26.91 10.52 3.48
C GLU A 800 27.14 12.00 3.12
N TYR A 801 26.33 12.57 2.24
CA TYR A 801 26.50 13.91 1.65
C TYR A 801 25.25 14.79 1.74
N PHE A 802 24.07 14.22 1.55
CA PHE A 802 22.88 14.99 1.20
C PHE A 802 21.58 14.41 1.77
N ILE A 803 20.77 15.29 2.36
CA ILE A 803 19.38 15.01 2.73
C ILE A 803 18.49 16.15 2.23
N TYR A 804 17.47 15.80 1.44
CA TYR A 804 16.37 16.67 1.05
C TYR A 804 15.09 16.20 1.73
N ILE A 805 14.33 17.11 2.35
CA ILE A 805 13.04 16.82 2.99
C ILE A 805 12.03 17.84 2.50
N GLU A 806 10.87 17.35 2.06
CA GLU A 806 9.66 18.16 1.97
C GLU A 806 8.65 17.62 2.97
N ASN A 807 8.09 18.49 3.81
CA ASN A 807 7.08 18.05 4.77
C ASN A 807 6.04 19.13 5.08
N GLN A 808 4.80 18.72 5.30
CA GLN A 808 3.73 19.62 5.78
C GLN A 808 4.01 20.20 7.17
N PHE A 809 4.73 19.46 8.02
CA PHE A 809 5.09 19.89 9.38
C PHE A 809 6.53 19.48 9.72
N PHE A 810 7.24 20.32 10.46
CA PHE A 810 8.57 19.98 11.00
C PHE A 810 8.60 20.19 12.52
N ILE A 811 8.10 19.19 13.25
CA ILE A 811 7.92 19.18 14.71
C ILE A 811 8.61 17.94 15.28
N SER A 812 9.73 18.13 15.99
CA SER A 812 10.55 17.02 16.47
C SER A 812 11.41 17.46 17.67
N GLY A 813 11.91 16.50 18.45
CA GLY A 813 12.63 16.76 19.70
C GLY A 813 14.04 16.14 19.72
N LEU A 814 14.98 16.84 20.36
CA LEU A 814 16.31 16.33 20.69
C LEU A 814 16.25 15.29 21.83
N SER A 815 17.37 14.58 22.06
CA SER A 815 17.52 13.70 23.22
C SER A 815 17.34 14.48 24.53
N GLY A 816 16.42 14.01 25.38
CA GLY A 816 16.00 14.69 26.61
C GLY A 816 14.71 15.50 26.50
N ASP A 817 14.14 15.68 25.29
CA ASP A 817 12.81 16.29 25.13
C ASP A 817 11.71 15.30 25.55
N GLU A 818 11.16 15.48 26.76
CA GLU A 818 10.05 14.66 27.27
C GLU A 818 8.71 14.97 26.58
N MET A 819 8.59 16.15 25.93
CA MET A 819 7.32 16.64 25.40
C MET A 819 7.10 16.25 23.94
N ILE A 820 8.13 16.35 23.09
CA ILE A 820 8.12 15.82 21.73
C ILE A 820 9.01 14.57 21.72
N ARG A 821 8.43 13.40 21.40
CA ARG A 821 9.08 12.10 21.60
C ARG A 821 9.74 11.53 20.35
N ASN A 822 9.32 11.93 19.15
CA ASN A 822 9.99 11.55 17.91
C ASN A 822 11.40 12.18 17.83
N ARG A 823 12.34 11.48 17.18
CA ARG A 823 13.79 11.75 17.22
C ARG A 823 14.41 12.08 15.87
N VAL A 824 13.60 12.52 14.91
CA VAL A 824 14.09 13.00 13.60
C VAL A 824 15.07 14.16 13.76
N LEU A 825 14.79 15.10 14.68
CA LEU A 825 15.69 16.22 14.99
C LEU A 825 17.02 15.76 15.60
N GLU A 826 16.97 14.79 16.52
CA GLU A 826 18.14 14.21 17.16
C GLU A 826 19.04 13.49 16.13
N ALA A 827 18.45 12.73 15.21
CA ALA A 827 19.16 12.08 14.11
C ALA A 827 19.83 13.12 13.19
N LEU A 828 19.12 14.19 12.80
CA LEU A 828 19.68 15.28 11.99
C LEU A 828 20.82 16.01 12.72
N TYR A 829 20.63 16.34 14.00
CA TYR A 829 21.64 16.99 14.83
C TYR A 829 22.92 16.15 14.94
N ARG A 830 22.80 14.86 15.32
CA ARG A 830 23.93 13.92 15.35
C ARG A 830 24.62 13.81 14.00
N ARG A 831 23.83 13.75 12.91
CA ARG A 831 24.36 13.58 11.56
C ARG A 831 25.14 14.81 11.09
N ILE A 832 24.65 16.01 11.36
CA ILE A 832 25.35 17.27 11.07
C ILE A 832 26.63 17.36 11.91
N MET A 833 26.57 17.05 13.21
CA MET A 833 27.74 17.04 14.09
C MET A 833 28.80 16.02 13.63
N ARG A 834 28.42 14.86 13.07
CA ARG A 834 29.36 13.92 12.43
C ARG A 834 30.07 14.57 11.24
N ALA A 835 29.35 15.22 10.33
CA ALA A 835 29.96 15.89 9.17
C ALA A 835 30.92 17.01 9.58
N TYR A 836 30.54 17.82 10.57
CA TYR A 836 31.35 18.92 11.08
C TYR A 836 32.65 18.42 11.71
N ASN A 837 32.58 17.39 12.56
CA ASN A 837 33.74 16.76 13.18
C ASN A 837 34.66 16.09 12.15
N ASP A 838 34.09 15.36 11.19
CA ASP A 838 34.81 14.73 10.06
C ASP A 838 35.37 15.74 9.04
N ARG A 839 34.93 17.02 9.11
CA ARG A 839 35.19 18.08 8.12
C ARG A 839 34.72 17.74 6.70
N LYS A 840 33.63 17.00 6.58
CA LYS A 840 32.98 16.65 5.30
C LYS A 840 31.93 17.69 4.91
N THR A 841 31.79 17.91 3.60
CA THR A 841 30.59 18.56 3.03
C THR A 841 29.38 17.72 3.37
N PHE A 842 28.33 18.33 3.92
CA PHE A 842 27.06 17.68 4.18
C PHE A 842 25.94 18.71 4.20
N ARG A 843 24.84 18.50 3.48
CA ARG A 843 23.70 19.44 3.43
C ARG A 843 22.40 18.78 3.86
N VAL A 844 21.60 19.52 4.61
CA VAL A 844 20.20 19.22 4.94
C VAL A 844 19.35 20.37 4.44
N ILE A 845 18.50 20.11 3.44
CA ILE A 845 17.56 21.10 2.88
C ILE A 845 16.15 20.67 3.26
N ILE A 846 15.42 21.58 3.90
CA ILE A 846 14.07 21.34 4.40
C ILE A 846 13.11 22.35 3.76
N VAL A 847 12.13 21.86 3.00
CA VAL A 847 11.06 22.67 2.41
C VAL A 847 9.75 22.37 3.15
N ILE A 848 9.10 23.43 3.64
CA ILE A 848 7.92 23.38 4.53
C ILE A 848 6.92 24.48 4.14
N PRO A 849 5.61 24.31 4.40
CA PRO A 849 4.65 25.36 4.13
C PRO A 849 4.93 26.58 5.02
N LEU A 850 4.83 27.78 4.44
CA LEU A 850 5.14 29.03 5.14
C LEU A 850 4.22 29.24 6.36
N LEU A 851 2.93 28.93 6.21
CA LEU A 851 1.93 28.95 7.28
C LEU A 851 1.05 27.68 7.27
N PRO A 852 0.67 27.13 8.44
CA PRO A 852 -0.28 26.02 8.53
C PRO A 852 -1.62 26.32 7.84
N GLY A 853 -2.10 25.39 7.00
CA GLY A 853 -3.28 25.56 6.14
C GLY A 853 -4.65 25.44 6.83
N PHE A 854 -4.86 26.15 7.94
CA PHE A 854 -6.14 26.19 8.68
C PHE A 854 -6.79 27.58 8.63
N GLN A 855 -8.12 27.64 8.72
CA GLN A 855 -8.86 28.89 8.63
C GLN A 855 -8.50 29.92 9.72
N GLY A 856 -8.38 31.19 9.30
CA GLY A 856 -8.24 32.36 10.17
C GLY A 856 -6.89 33.07 10.08
N GLY A 857 -6.88 34.32 10.52
CA GLY A 857 -5.70 35.17 10.64
C GLY A 857 -5.00 34.99 11.97
N LEU A 858 -3.68 35.17 11.98
CA LEU A 858 -2.79 34.85 13.11
C LEU A 858 -3.11 35.56 14.43
N ASP A 859 -3.92 36.62 14.38
CA ASP A 859 -4.37 37.38 15.54
C ASP A 859 -5.79 37.03 16.01
N ASP A 860 -6.58 36.32 15.20
CA ASP A 860 -7.98 35.97 15.49
C ASP A 860 -8.09 35.01 16.68
N SER A 861 -9.20 35.09 17.42
CA SER A 861 -9.52 34.11 18.47
C SER A 861 -9.55 32.67 17.93
N GLY A 862 -10.11 32.47 16.72
CA GLY A 862 -10.22 31.17 16.07
C GLY A 862 -8.89 30.54 15.63
N ALA A 863 -7.87 31.32 15.29
CA ALA A 863 -6.60 30.83 14.75
C ALA A 863 -5.64 30.21 15.80
N ALA A 864 -6.20 29.65 16.89
CA ALA A 864 -5.44 28.98 17.94
C ALA A 864 -4.61 27.80 17.38
N SER A 865 -5.16 27.03 16.43
CA SER A 865 -4.47 25.91 15.78
C SER A 865 -3.26 26.36 14.96
N VAL A 866 -3.38 27.45 14.19
CA VAL A 866 -2.27 27.99 13.38
C VAL A 866 -1.11 28.43 14.29
N ARG A 867 -1.43 29.20 15.35
CA ARG A 867 -0.44 29.62 16.36
C ARG A 867 0.20 28.44 17.09
N ALA A 868 -0.59 27.42 17.47
CA ALA A 868 -0.09 26.22 18.15
C ALA A 868 0.95 25.48 17.32
N ILE A 869 0.66 25.21 16.04
CA ILE A 869 1.56 24.51 15.13
C ILE A 869 2.82 25.35 14.87
N MET A 870 2.67 26.66 14.64
CA MET A 870 3.82 27.56 14.53
C MET A 870 4.69 27.58 15.79
N HIS A 871 4.11 27.52 17.00
CA HIS A 871 4.89 27.43 18.24
C HIS A 871 5.80 26.19 18.26
N TRP A 872 5.27 25.02 17.91
CA TRP A 872 6.02 23.76 17.91
C TRP A 872 7.03 23.67 16.78
N GLN A 873 6.68 24.14 15.58
CA GLN A 873 7.59 24.19 14.43
C GLN A 873 8.75 25.16 14.70
N TYR A 874 8.48 26.38 15.18
CA TYR A 874 9.54 27.31 15.55
C TYR A 874 10.37 26.84 16.75
N ARG A 875 9.79 26.14 17.73
CA ARG A 875 10.55 25.50 18.84
C ARG A 875 11.49 24.40 18.34
N THR A 876 11.10 23.67 17.29
CA THR A 876 11.93 22.65 16.64
C THR A 876 13.06 23.30 15.83
N ILE A 877 12.77 24.38 15.11
CA ILE A 877 13.69 25.06 14.21
C ILE A 877 14.67 26.00 14.94
N CYS A 878 14.19 27.08 15.57
CA CYS A 878 15.05 28.18 16.06
C CYS A 878 14.78 28.72 17.49
N ARG A 879 13.66 28.38 18.14
CA ARG A 879 13.22 29.05 19.38
C ARG A 879 13.53 28.25 20.64
N GLY A 880 14.68 28.58 21.24
CA GLY A 880 15.10 28.14 22.56
C GLY A 880 15.93 26.85 22.58
N GLN A 881 16.22 26.36 23.78
CA GLN A 881 17.22 25.31 24.05
C GLN A 881 16.92 23.93 23.44
N ASN A 882 15.69 23.67 23.01
CA ASN A 882 15.31 22.42 22.33
C ASN A 882 15.36 22.51 20.79
N SER A 883 15.74 23.66 20.24
CA SER A 883 15.74 23.91 18.79
C SER A 883 17.07 23.53 18.13
N ILE A 884 17.01 22.98 16.92
CA ILE A 884 18.22 22.52 16.20
C ILE A 884 19.16 23.67 15.85
N LEU A 885 18.63 24.83 15.46
CA LEU A 885 19.47 25.96 15.07
C LEU A 885 20.21 26.58 16.27
N HIS A 886 19.59 26.61 17.46
CA HIS A 886 20.27 27.07 18.68
C HIS A 886 21.43 26.16 19.07
N ASN A 887 21.18 24.84 19.18
CA ASN A 887 22.19 23.86 19.59
C ASN A 887 23.36 23.76 18.61
N LEU A 888 23.12 23.86 17.30
CA LEU A 888 24.19 23.90 16.31
C LEU A 888 24.94 25.24 16.32
N TYR A 889 24.26 26.38 16.53
CA TYR A 889 24.91 27.69 16.46
C TYR A 889 25.93 27.90 17.60
N GLU A 890 25.71 27.34 18.79
CA GLU A 890 26.71 27.35 19.88
C GLU A 890 28.02 26.65 19.53
N LEU A 891 28.02 25.74 18.54
CA LEU A 891 29.17 24.89 18.16
C LEU A 891 29.76 25.21 16.78
N LEU A 892 28.93 25.63 15.82
CA LEU A 892 29.28 25.93 14.43
C LEU A 892 29.31 27.44 14.13
N GLY A 893 28.61 28.25 14.94
CA GLY A 893 28.42 29.68 14.68
C GLY A 893 27.79 29.94 13.31
N PRO A 894 28.24 30.98 12.57
CA PRO A 894 27.70 31.33 11.25
C PRO A 894 27.76 30.23 10.19
N LYS A 895 28.60 29.19 10.36
CA LYS A 895 28.69 28.04 9.43
C LYS A 895 27.47 27.13 9.47
N ILE A 896 26.53 27.34 10.39
CA ILE A 896 25.31 26.53 10.49
C ILE A 896 24.55 26.41 9.16
N HIS A 897 24.50 27.50 8.38
CA HIS A 897 23.84 27.55 7.08
C HIS A 897 24.58 26.76 5.97
N ASP A 898 25.84 26.38 6.20
CA ASP A 898 26.54 25.44 5.33
C ASP A 898 25.99 24.01 5.47
N TYR A 899 25.34 23.68 6.60
CA TYR A 899 24.88 22.33 6.94
C TYR A 899 23.36 22.14 6.93
N ILE A 900 22.58 23.14 7.36
CA ILE A 900 21.11 23.05 7.41
C ILE A 900 20.44 24.37 7.04
N SER A 901 19.41 24.30 6.19
CA SER A 901 18.63 25.46 5.78
C SER A 901 17.15 25.13 5.50
N PHE A 902 16.29 26.15 5.69
CA PHE A 902 14.83 26.02 5.69
C PHE A 902 14.20 26.95 4.65
N TYR A 903 13.23 26.42 3.91
CA TYR A 903 12.58 27.08 2.78
C TYR A 903 11.07 26.84 2.80
N GLY A 904 10.35 27.64 2.03
CA GLY A 904 8.98 27.35 1.62
C GLY A 904 8.78 27.73 0.16
N LEU A 905 7.55 27.59 -0.32
CA LEU A 905 7.18 27.85 -1.71
C LEU A 905 6.10 28.94 -1.80
N ARG A 906 6.15 29.79 -2.82
CA ARG A 906 5.21 30.90 -3.05
C ARG A 906 5.07 31.20 -4.53
N SER A 907 3.82 31.42 -4.97
CA SER A 907 3.44 31.75 -6.35
C SER A 907 2.70 33.09 -6.41
N TYR A 908 2.54 33.65 -7.62
CA TYR A 908 1.77 34.87 -7.89
C TYR A 908 1.01 34.79 -9.22
N GLY A 909 0.09 35.72 -9.42
CA GLY A 909 -0.68 35.82 -10.66
C GLY A 909 -1.64 37.00 -10.65
N ARG A 910 -2.32 37.25 -11.77
CA ARG A 910 -3.38 38.26 -11.88
C ARG A 910 -4.73 37.58 -11.73
N LEU A 911 -5.55 38.04 -10.79
CA LEU A 911 -6.96 37.65 -10.74
C LEU A 911 -7.67 38.32 -11.90
N ASN A 912 -8.58 37.63 -12.60
CA ASN A 912 -9.23 38.21 -13.79
C ASN A 912 -10.12 39.39 -13.36
N GLY A 913 -10.04 40.50 -14.10
CA GLY A 913 -10.61 41.80 -13.71
C GLY A 913 -10.01 42.44 -12.43
N GLY A 914 -9.09 41.76 -11.76
CA GLY A 914 -8.66 42.05 -10.39
C GLY A 914 -7.17 42.39 -10.23
N PRO A 915 -6.70 42.46 -8.97
CA PRO A 915 -5.34 42.87 -8.64
C PRO A 915 -4.30 41.78 -8.93
N MET A 916 -3.03 42.17 -8.80
CA MET A 916 -1.92 41.21 -8.67
C MET A 916 -2.00 40.57 -7.28
N ALA A 917 -1.96 39.24 -7.22
CA ALA A 917 -2.10 38.46 -6.00
C ALA A 917 -0.96 37.44 -5.83
N THR A 918 -0.65 37.08 -4.59
CA THR A 918 0.23 35.97 -4.20
C THR A 918 -0.44 35.08 -3.17
N SER A 919 -0.11 33.80 -3.22
CA SER A 919 -0.43 32.83 -2.17
C SER A 919 0.81 31.98 -1.89
N GLN A 920 0.93 31.44 -0.68
CA GLN A 920 1.89 30.35 -0.46
C GLN A 920 1.50 29.17 -1.34
N VAL A 921 2.50 28.49 -1.89
CA VAL A 921 2.30 27.13 -2.42
C VAL A 921 2.37 26.22 -1.20
N TYR A 922 1.27 25.53 -0.91
CA TYR A 922 1.16 24.73 0.30
C TYR A 922 1.85 23.38 0.09
N VAL A 923 3.09 23.30 0.58
CA VAL A 923 3.88 22.06 0.64
C VAL A 923 3.13 21.08 1.53
N HIS A 924 2.46 20.12 0.90
CA HIS A 924 1.78 19.00 1.53
C HIS A 924 2.53 17.68 1.36
N SER A 925 3.57 17.62 0.52
CA SER A 925 4.51 16.50 0.40
C SER A 925 4.90 15.92 1.76
N LYS A 926 5.18 14.60 1.81
CA LYS A 926 5.85 13.94 2.93
C LYS A 926 6.96 13.02 2.41
N ILE A 927 8.07 13.62 1.98
CA ILE A 927 9.18 12.90 1.36
C ILE A 927 10.52 13.18 2.03
N MET A 928 11.45 12.24 1.87
CA MET A 928 12.86 12.42 2.17
C MET A 928 13.71 11.72 1.11
N ILE A 929 14.65 12.44 0.50
CA ILE A 929 15.63 11.90 -0.46
C ILE A 929 17.02 11.95 0.20
N VAL A 930 17.78 10.86 0.10
CA VAL A 930 19.09 10.69 0.73
C VAL A 930 20.12 10.31 -0.34
N ASP A 931 21.19 11.10 -0.44
CA ASP A 931 22.35 10.90 -1.33
C ASP A 931 21.99 10.59 -2.80
N ASP A 932 20.87 11.15 -3.28
CA ASP A 932 20.23 10.86 -4.58
C ASP A 932 20.13 9.35 -4.89
N SER A 933 19.96 8.50 -3.85
CA SER A 933 20.04 7.01 -3.96
C SER A 933 18.97 6.26 -3.17
N ILE A 934 18.36 6.89 -2.16
CA ILE A 934 17.23 6.33 -1.40
C ILE A 934 16.17 7.41 -1.26
N THR A 935 14.90 7.05 -1.48
CA THR A 935 13.74 7.93 -1.29
C THR A 935 12.72 7.31 -0.33
N LEU A 936 12.16 8.10 0.58
CA LEU A 936 10.99 7.76 1.40
C LEU A 936 9.81 8.61 0.91
N ILE A 937 8.67 7.97 0.62
CA ILE A 937 7.40 8.63 0.21
C ILE A 937 6.24 8.05 1.01
N GLY A 938 5.29 8.88 1.47
CA GLY A 938 4.07 8.40 2.12
C GLY A 938 3.14 9.50 2.63
N SER A 939 2.34 9.18 3.64
CA SER A 939 1.39 10.11 4.27
C SER A 939 1.91 10.77 5.57
N ALA A 940 2.98 10.22 6.15
CA ALA A 940 3.46 10.59 7.49
C ALA A 940 4.23 11.91 7.57
N ASN A 941 3.69 12.85 8.35
CA ASN A 941 4.36 14.11 8.65
C ASN A 941 5.49 13.95 9.68
N ILE A 942 6.40 14.94 9.77
CA ILE A 942 7.40 14.99 10.86
C ILE A 942 6.74 15.66 12.07
N ASN A 943 5.99 14.86 12.84
CA ASN A 943 5.41 15.19 14.15
C ASN A 943 5.11 13.91 14.95
N ASP A 944 4.84 14.01 16.25
CA ASP A 944 4.53 12.83 17.08
C ASP A 944 3.19 12.18 16.67
N ARG A 945 2.24 12.95 16.11
CA ARG A 945 0.94 12.45 15.60
C ARG A 945 1.11 11.39 14.51
N SER A 946 2.01 11.61 13.55
CA SER A 946 2.26 10.70 12.44
C SER A 946 3.33 9.65 12.75
N LEU A 947 4.31 9.95 13.62
CA LEU A 947 5.50 9.11 13.78
C LEU A 947 5.42 8.05 14.89
N LEU A 948 4.60 8.23 15.94
CA LEU A 948 4.66 7.34 17.12
C LEU A 948 3.81 6.04 17.05
N GLY A 949 3.16 5.73 15.91
CA GLY A 949 2.31 4.54 15.69
C GLY A 949 0.99 4.45 16.49
N SER A 950 1.03 4.94 17.73
CA SER A 950 -0.04 4.95 18.74
C SER A 950 -1.06 6.09 18.56
N ARG A 951 -0.77 7.01 17.63
CA ARG A 951 -1.61 8.15 17.29
C ARG A 951 -2.27 7.92 15.93
N ASP A 952 -2.05 8.76 14.92
CA ASP A 952 -2.71 8.61 13.61
C ASP A 952 -2.17 7.39 12.86
N SER A 953 -2.99 6.76 12.02
CA SER A 953 -2.47 5.75 11.09
C SER A 953 -1.90 6.39 9.84
N GLU A 954 -0.70 5.95 9.48
CA GLU A 954 0.07 6.45 8.35
C GLU A 954 0.74 5.28 7.62
N ILE A 955 1.06 5.47 6.35
CA ILE A 955 1.80 4.50 5.55
C ILE A 955 2.79 5.21 4.63
N ALA A 956 3.93 4.57 4.40
CA ALA A 956 4.99 5.03 3.54
C ALA A 956 5.72 3.84 2.88
N VAL A 957 6.60 4.15 1.94
CA VAL A 957 7.53 3.21 1.31
C VAL A 957 8.94 3.78 1.37
N VAL A 958 9.92 2.93 1.72
CA VAL A 958 11.34 3.19 1.47
C VAL A 958 11.69 2.56 0.12
N ILE A 959 12.20 3.37 -0.79
CA ILE A 959 12.58 3.02 -2.16
C ILE A 959 14.10 3.17 -2.25
N GLU A 960 14.81 2.06 -2.35
CA GLU A 960 16.26 2.01 -2.58
C GLU A 960 16.49 1.62 -4.05
N ASP A 961 17.22 2.46 -4.79
CA ASP A 961 17.43 2.26 -6.22
C ASP A 961 18.24 1.00 -6.56
N ARG A 962 17.89 0.32 -7.66
CA ARG A 962 18.71 -0.76 -8.26
C ARG A 962 19.39 -0.30 -9.55
N GLU A 963 18.74 0.58 -10.30
CA GLU A 963 19.27 1.19 -11.52
C GLU A 963 20.12 2.42 -11.13
N LEU A 964 21.44 2.35 -11.34
CA LEU A 964 22.39 3.40 -10.96
C LEU A 964 22.92 4.16 -12.19
N ILE A 965 22.69 5.47 -12.20
CA ILE A 965 23.08 6.39 -13.28
C ILE A 965 24.28 7.27 -12.86
N GLY A 966 24.93 7.90 -13.84
CA GLY A 966 26.05 8.81 -13.58
C GLY A 966 25.55 10.17 -13.09
N SER A 967 26.07 10.62 -11.94
CA SER A 967 25.82 11.97 -11.42
C SER A 967 27.10 12.53 -10.77
N TYR A 968 26.98 13.63 -10.02
CA TYR A 968 28.07 14.24 -9.26
C TYR A 968 27.65 14.47 -7.80
N MET A 969 28.62 14.43 -6.88
CA MET A 969 28.43 14.71 -5.46
C MET A 969 29.74 15.28 -4.88
N ASP A 970 29.71 16.47 -4.28
CA ASP A 970 30.89 17.17 -3.74
C ASP A 970 32.02 17.31 -4.79
N GLY A 971 31.63 17.62 -6.03
CA GLY A 971 32.50 17.79 -7.20
C GLY A 971 33.09 16.50 -7.77
N LYS A 972 32.68 15.32 -7.27
CA LYS A 972 33.21 14.01 -7.68
C LYS A 972 32.16 13.19 -8.43
N PRO A 973 32.55 12.31 -9.38
CA PRO A 973 31.62 11.38 -10.00
C PRO A 973 30.92 10.49 -8.97
N TRP A 974 29.59 10.44 -9.04
CA TRP A 974 28.71 9.70 -8.14
C TRP A 974 27.86 8.69 -8.93
N LYS A 975 27.37 7.67 -8.23
CA LYS A 975 26.44 6.66 -8.77
C LYS A 975 25.09 6.81 -8.08
N ALA A 976 24.33 7.80 -8.54
CA ALA A 976 22.99 8.09 -8.04
C ALA A 976 21.98 7.03 -8.52
N GLY A 977 20.93 6.85 -7.74
CA GLY A 977 19.76 6.06 -8.11
C GLY A 977 18.90 6.76 -9.16
N LYS A 978 18.40 6.00 -10.14
CA LYS A 978 17.57 6.51 -11.24
C LYS A 978 16.28 7.16 -10.74
N PHE A 979 15.55 6.49 -9.84
CA PHE A 979 14.32 7.02 -9.24
C PHE A 979 14.62 8.25 -8.39
N SER A 980 15.58 8.13 -7.47
CA SER A 980 15.88 9.17 -6.48
C SER A 980 16.48 10.43 -7.09
N LEU A 981 17.41 10.32 -8.05
CA LEU A 981 17.96 11.47 -8.77
C LEU A 981 16.91 12.19 -9.62
N THR A 982 16.10 11.45 -10.38
CA THR A 982 15.13 12.08 -11.29
C THR A 982 14.03 12.84 -10.54
N LEU A 983 13.55 12.30 -9.41
CA LEU A 983 12.63 13.03 -8.52
C LEU A 983 13.26 14.33 -7.99
N ARG A 984 14.52 14.24 -7.53
CA ARG A 984 15.26 15.36 -6.95
C ARG A 984 15.67 16.41 -7.99
N LEU A 985 15.85 16.04 -9.24
CA LEU A 985 16.00 16.96 -10.37
C LEU A 985 14.68 17.68 -10.66
N SER A 986 13.58 16.96 -10.93
CA SER A 986 12.30 17.58 -11.29
C SER A 986 11.77 18.54 -10.22
N LEU A 987 11.78 18.14 -8.94
CA LEU A 987 11.40 19.03 -7.83
C LEU A 987 12.26 20.30 -7.78
N TRP A 988 13.57 20.19 -8.00
CA TRP A 988 14.46 21.35 -7.98
C TRP A 988 14.28 22.25 -9.20
N SER A 989 14.06 21.68 -10.40
CA SER A 989 13.79 22.44 -11.62
C SER A 989 12.45 23.20 -11.52
N GLU A 990 11.43 22.61 -10.91
CA GLU A 990 10.17 23.28 -10.55
C GLU A 990 10.39 24.42 -9.54
N HIS A 991 11.00 24.12 -8.38
CA HIS A 991 11.18 25.10 -7.29
C HIS A 991 12.05 26.28 -7.68
N LEU A 992 13.03 26.08 -8.58
CA LEU A 992 13.93 27.11 -9.09
C LEU A 992 13.46 27.75 -10.42
N GLY A 993 12.44 27.19 -11.07
CA GLY A 993 11.96 27.65 -12.37
C GLY A 993 13.00 27.48 -13.49
N LEU A 994 13.68 26.34 -13.54
CA LEU A 994 14.61 25.99 -14.61
C LEU A 994 13.83 25.46 -15.83
N PRO A 995 14.21 25.85 -17.06
CA PRO A 995 13.62 25.28 -18.27
C PRO A 995 14.13 23.85 -18.50
N THR A 996 13.32 23.04 -19.18
CA THR A 996 13.60 21.62 -19.48
C THR A 996 14.98 21.41 -20.10
N GLY A 997 15.83 20.61 -19.47
CA GLY A 997 17.20 20.32 -19.93
C GLY A 997 18.30 21.20 -19.34
N GLU A 998 17.97 22.25 -18.58
CA GLU A 998 18.96 23.01 -17.79
C GLU A 998 19.40 22.28 -16.50
N ASP A 999 18.83 21.10 -16.24
CA ASP A 999 19.06 20.19 -15.11
C ASP A 999 20.55 19.92 -14.80
N ASN A 1000 21.42 20.02 -15.81
CA ASN A 1000 22.88 19.93 -15.67
C ASN A 1000 23.46 20.92 -14.63
N GLN A 1001 22.81 22.06 -14.38
CA GLN A 1001 23.21 23.04 -13.36
C GLN A 1001 22.95 22.56 -11.92
N ILE A 1002 22.05 21.59 -11.74
CA ILE A 1002 21.57 21.06 -10.45
C ILE A 1002 21.86 19.55 -10.28
N MET A 1003 22.83 19.01 -11.03
CA MET A 1003 23.24 17.60 -10.93
C MET A 1003 23.95 17.25 -9.61
N ASP A 1004 24.79 18.15 -9.10
CA ASP A 1004 25.45 18.02 -7.80
C ASP A 1004 24.70 18.85 -6.75
N PRO A 1005 23.98 18.24 -5.80
CA PRO A 1005 23.14 18.99 -4.86
C PRO A 1005 23.90 19.61 -3.68
N VAL A 1006 25.23 19.39 -3.56
CA VAL A 1006 26.01 19.84 -2.39
C VAL A 1006 27.15 20.80 -2.70
N VAL A 1007 27.61 20.88 -3.95
CA VAL A 1007 28.63 21.84 -4.40
C VAL A 1007 28.17 23.30 -4.20
N GLU A 1008 29.12 24.19 -3.87
CA GLU A 1008 28.82 25.59 -3.51
C GLU A 1008 28.09 26.36 -4.62
N SER A 1009 28.40 26.14 -5.89
CA SER A 1009 27.74 26.81 -7.02
C SER A 1009 26.25 26.49 -7.09
N THR A 1010 25.87 25.24 -6.84
CA THR A 1010 24.46 24.82 -6.89
C THR A 1010 23.74 25.18 -5.60
N TYR A 1011 24.36 24.91 -4.44
CA TYR A 1011 23.73 25.18 -3.14
C TYR A 1011 23.62 26.68 -2.82
N LYS A 1012 24.67 27.47 -3.06
CA LYS A 1012 24.71 28.90 -2.70
C LYS A 1012 24.31 29.80 -3.85
N ASP A 1013 24.97 29.66 -5.00
CA ASP A 1013 24.84 30.62 -6.09
C ASP A 1013 23.55 30.40 -6.93
N ILE A 1014 22.93 29.22 -6.84
CA ILE A 1014 21.60 28.93 -7.40
C ILE A 1014 20.55 28.84 -6.28
N TRP A 1015 20.57 27.81 -5.43
CA TRP A 1015 19.46 27.50 -4.52
C TRP A 1015 19.22 28.60 -3.46
N MET A 1016 20.23 28.91 -2.63
CA MET A 1016 20.10 29.98 -1.62
C MET A 1016 19.91 31.38 -2.25
N ALA A 1017 20.57 31.66 -3.38
CA ALA A 1017 20.46 32.94 -4.08
C ALA A 1017 19.05 33.18 -4.63
N THR A 1018 18.45 32.20 -5.30
CA THR A 1018 17.06 32.26 -5.79
C THR A 1018 16.08 32.44 -4.63
N ALA A 1019 16.17 31.59 -3.59
CA ALA A 1019 15.32 31.68 -2.41
C ALA A 1019 15.31 33.08 -1.79
N LYS A 1020 16.50 33.66 -1.57
CA LYS A 1020 16.67 35.00 -0.98
C LYS A 1020 16.16 36.11 -1.90
N THR A 1021 16.41 35.99 -3.21
CA THR A 1021 15.98 36.98 -4.22
C THR A 1021 14.46 37.01 -4.33
N ASN A 1022 13.82 35.85 -4.42
CA ASN A 1022 12.37 35.70 -4.43
C ASN A 1022 11.74 36.25 -3.14
N THR A 1023 12.25 35.88 -1.95
CA THR A 1023 11.77 36.45 -0.66
C THR A 1023 11.83 37.98 -0.66
N THR A 1024 12.92 38.56 -1.17
CA THR A 1024 13.08 40.03 -1.26
C THR A 1024 12.03 40.65 -2.19
N ILE A 1025 11.80 40.05 -3.37
CA ILE A 1025 10.79 40.51 -4.32
C ILE A 1025 9.37 40.42 -3.75
N TYR A 1026 9.00 39.30 -3.13
CA TYR A 1026 7.68 39.14 -2.51
C TYR A 1026 7.46 40.16 -1.37
N GLN A 1027 8.50 40.45 -0.58
CA GLN A 1027 8.46 41.47 0.46
C GLN A 1027 8.30 42.89 -0.12
N ASP A 1028 9.03 43.24 -1.19
CA ASP A 1028 8.94 44.53 -1.88
C ASP A 1028 7.54 44.78 -2.48
N VAL A 1029 6.93 43.75 -3.06
CA VAL A 1029 5.72 43.87 -3.89
C VAL A 1029 4.43 43.77 -3.07
N PHE A 1030 4.37 42.81 -2.13
CA PHE A 1030 3.15 42.50 -1.38
C PHE A 1030 3.26 42.81 0.12
N SER A 1031 4.48 42.81 0.67
CA SER A 1031 4.70 42.72 2.13
C SER A 1031 3.94 41.56 2.81
N CYS A 1032 3.77 40.47 2.07
CA CYS A 1032 3.03 39.28 2.50
C CYS A 1032 3.60 38.65 3.78
N VAL A 1033 2.75 38.03 4.58
CA VAL A 1033 3.19 37.20 5.72
C VAL A 1033 3.32 35.73 5.33
N PRO A 1034 4.19 34.95 6.01
CA PRO A 1034 5.10 35.35 7.09
C PRO A 1034 6.36 36.05 6.55
N ASN A 1035 6.96 36.95 7.35
CA ASN A 1035 8.21 37.63 7.00
C ASN A 1035 9.00 38.07 8.24
N ASP A 1036 10.31 38.26 8.09
CA ASP A 1036 11.22 38.61 9.17
C ASP A 1036 11.25 40.12 9.52
N LEU A 1037 10.26 40.90 9.07
CA LEU A 1037 10.09 42.31 9.49
C LEU A 1037 9.04 42.47 10.59
N ILE A 1038 8.17 41.47 10.80
CA ILE A 1038 7.02 41.54 11.72
C ILE A 1038 7.31 40.69 12.96
N HIS A 1039 7.93 41.30 13.98
CA HIS A 1039 8.31 40.62 15.23
C HIS A 1039 7.19 40.48 16.27
N THR A 1040 6.09 41.24 16.13
CA THR A 1040 4.96 41.26 17.09
C THR A 1040 3.60 41.24 16.40
N ARG A 1041 2.56 40.79 17.11
CA ARG A 1041 1.16 40.90 16.66
C ARG A 1041 0.71 42.36 16.57
N HIS A 1042 1.29 43.28 17.36
CA HIS A 1042 1.04 44.71 17.18
C HIS A 1042 1.54 45.18 15.80
N ALA A 1043 2.78 44.86 15.43
CA ALA A 1043 3.31 45.19 14.10
C ALA A 1043 2.47 44.54 12.97
N PHE A 1044 2.03 43.29 13.16
CA PHE A 1044 1.13 42.62 12.21
C PHE A 1044 -0.19 43.40 12.02
N ARG A 1045 -0.87 43.76 13.12
CA ARG A 1045 -2.10 44.58 13.09
C ARG A 1045 -1.91 45.90 12.36
N GLN A 1046 -0.81 46.62 12.62
CA GLN A 1046 -0.53 47.88 11.95
C GLN A 1046 -0.31 47.69 10.44
N SER A 1047 0.42 46.65 10.03
CA SER A 1047 0.59 46.31 8.61
C SER A 1047 -0.76 45.99 7.94
N VAL A 1048 -1.59 45.16 8.57
CA VAL A 1048 -2.92 44.79 8.05
C VAL A 1048 -3.84 46.01 7.92
N LEU A 1049 -3.85 46.92 8.90
CA LEU A 1049 -4.64 48.15 8.84
C LEU A 1049 -4.13 49.10 7.74
N PHE A 1050 -2.82 49.36 7.69
CA PHE A 1050 -2.19 50.22 6.69
C PHE A 1050 -2.47 49.76 5.25
N TRP A 1051 -2.28 48.47 4.96
CA TRP A 1051 -2.56 47.94 3.63
C TRP A 1051 -4.06 47.97 3.34
N LYS A 1052 -4.93 47.59 4.29
CA LYS A 1052 -6.38 47.64 4.08
C LYS A 1052 -6.91 49.06 3.83
N GLU A 1053 -6.30 50.09 4.43
CA GLU A 1053 -6.60 51.49 4.11
C GLU A 1053 -6.08 51.90 2.71
N ARG A 1054 -4.85 51.49 2.35
CA ARG A 1054 -4.20 51.84 1.09
C ARG A 1054 -4.81 51.17 -0.15
N ILE A 1055 -5.24 49.92 -0.05
CA ILE A 1055 -5.75 49.11 -1.19
C ILE A 1055 -7.21 48.63 -1.03
N GLY A 1056 -7.89 49.00 0.06
CA GLY A 1056 -9.31 48.73 0.33
C GLY A 1056 -9.64 47.27 0.70
N HIS A 1057 -9.01 46.31 0.02
CA HIS A 1057 -9.12 44.88 0.28
C HIS A 1057 -7.73 44.22 0.28
N THR A 1058 -7.53 43.24 1.16
CA THR A 1058 -6.38 42.33 1.15
C THR A 1058 -6.80 41.00 1.77
N THR A 1059 -6.05 39.93 1.48
CA THR A 1059 -6.23 38.60 2.07
C THR A 1059 -5.68 38.55 3.50
N ILE A 1060 -6.00 37.49 4.24
CA ILE A 1060 -5.53 37.29 5.62
C ILE A 1060 -4.00 37.31 5.73
N ASP A 1061 -3.30 36.79 4.71
CA ASP A 1061 -1.85 36.70 4.67
C ASP A 1061 -1.15 37.87 3.91
N LEU A 1062 -1.85 38.99 3.69
CA LEU A 1062 -1.35 40.16 2.94
C LEU A 1062 -0.89 39.82 1.52
N GLY A 1063 -1.72 39.09 0.79
CA GLY A 1063 -1.44 38.56 -0.53
C GLY A 1063 -1.84 39.44 -1.71
N ILE A 1064 -2.28 40.69 -1.52
CA ILE A 1064 -2.71 41.59 -2.60
C ILE A 1064 -1.73 42.77 -2.73
N ALA A 1065 -1.23 43.03 -3.94
CA ALA A 1065 -0.33 44.14 -4.22
C ALA A 1065 -1.09 45.45 -4.53
N PRO A 1066 -0.51 46.63 -4.24
CA PRO A 1066 -1.04 47.91 -4.71
C PRO A 1066 -0.89 48.05 -6.22
N GLU A 1067 -1.73 48.87 -6.86
CA GLU A 1067 -1.66 49.14 -8.31
C GLU A 1067 -0.27 49.63 -8.77
N LYS A 1068 0.44 50.36 -7.91
CA LYS A 1068 1.76 50.96 -8.17
C LYS A 1068 2.64 50.86 -6.93
N LEU A 1069 3.89 50.45 -7.15
CA LEU A 1069 4.95 50.45 -6.16
C LEU A 1069 5.65 51.81 -6.15
N GLU A 1070 5.56 52.51 -5.02
CA GLU A 1070 6.23 53.80 -4.80
C GLU A 1070 7.66 53.57 -4.34
N SER A 1071 8.63 54.09 -5.08
CA SER A 1071 10.05 54.05 -4.70
C SER A 1071 10.64 55.46 -4.68
N TYR A 1072 11.34 55.80 -3.60
CA TYR A 1072 11.97 57.11 -3.44
C TYR A 1072 13.40 57.06 -4.00
N ARG A 1073 13.67 57.84 -5.05
CA ARG A 1073 15.02 58.10 -5.58
C ARG A 1073 15.18 59.57 -5.91
N ASP A 1074 16.33 60.14 -5.58
CA ASP A 1074 16.74 61.50 -5.97
C ASP A 1074 15.72 62.61 -5.62
N GLY A 1075 14.96 62.42 -4.54
CA GLY A 1075 13.91 63.33 -4.07
C GLY A 1075 12.55 63.17 -4.78
N GLY A 1076 12.42 62.30 -5.77
CA GLY A 1076 11.17 61.99 -6.47
C GLY A 1076 10.57 60.63 -6.07
N ILE A 1077 9.25 60.51 -6.26
CA ILE A 1077 8.53 59.23 -6.18
C ILE A 1077 8.51 58.61 -7.58
N LYS A 1078 9.27 57.53 -7.80
CA LYS A 1078 9.10 56.69 -9.00
C LYS A 1078 8.07 55.60 -8.69
N ASN A 1079 6.94 55.69 -9.39
CA ASN A 1079 5.96 54.61 -9.49
C ASN A 1079 6.43 53.52 -10.47
N THR A 1080 6.26 52.26 -10.10
CA THR A 1080 6.61 51.07 -10.90
C THR A 1080 5.44 50.08 -10.86
N ASP A 1081 5.17 49.36 -11.96
CA ASP A 1081 4.18 48.27 -11.95
C ASP A 1081 4.71 47.09 -11.10
N PRO A 1082 3.90 46.50 -10.18
CA PRO A 1082 4.23 45.25 -9.52
C PRO A 1082 4.80 44.17 -10.45
N LEU A 1083 4.28 44.05 -11.67
CA LEU A 1083 4.68 43.03 -12.63
C LEU A 1083 6.14 43.21 -13.13
N GLU A 1084 6.64 44.45 -13.25
CA GLU A 1084 8.06 44.70 -13.58
C GLU A 1084 8.99 44.12 -12.50
N ARG A 1085 8.59 44.19 -11.23
CA ARG A 1085 9.38 43.66 -10.11
C ARG A 1085 9.21 42.14 -9.97
N LEU A 1086 8.02 41.61 -10.23
CA LEU A 1086 7.71 40.18 -10.20
C LEU A 1086 8.33 39.39 -11.36
N ALA A 1087 8.57 40.01 -12.52
CA ALA A 1087 9.30 39.42 -13.64
C ALA A 1087 10.77 39.05 -13.32
N SER A 1088 11.27 39.41 -12.13
CA SER A 1088 12.57 38.97 -11.60
C SER A 1088 12.51 37.72 -10.71
N VAL A 1089 11.31 37.19 -10.41
CA VAL A 1089 11.13 35.95 -9.64
C VAL A 1089 11.46 34.75 -10.53
N LYS A 1090 12.15 33.73 -9.98
CA LYS A 1090 12.42 32.45 -10.65
C LYS A 1090 11.89 31.29 -9.82
N GLY A 1091 10.99 30.49 -10.39
CA GLY A 1091 10.32 29.40 -9.69
C GLY A 1091 9.53 29.87 -8.46
N HIS A 1092 9.33 28.95 -7.52
CA HIS A 1092 8.49 29.15 -6.33
C HIS A 1092 9.28 29.29 -5.03
N LEU A 1093 10.58 28.92 -5.02
CA LEU A 1093 11.38 28.80 -3.81
C LEU A 1093 11.58 30.15 -3.09
N VAL A 1094 11.33 30.16 -1.78
CA VAL A 1094 11.57 31.31 -0.89
C VAL A 1094 12.24 30.87 0.42
N SER A 1095 13.06 31.74 1.02
CA SER A 1095 13.63 31.50 2.35
C SER A 1095 12.52 31.44 3.41
N PHE A 1096 12.57 30.46 4.32
CA PHE A 1096 11.60 30.36 5.42
C PHE A 1096 11.92 31.38 6.52
N PRO A 1097 10.96 32.25 6.93
CA PRO A 1097 11.22 33.33 7.86
C PRO A 1097 11.35 32.82 9.31
N LEU A 1098 12.50 33.09 9.93
CA LEU A 1098 12.86 32.59 11.27
C LEU A 1098 12.46 33.54 12.41
N GLU A 1099 12.43 34.85 12.14
CA GLU A 1099 12.18 35.95 13.09
C GLU A 1099 10.71 36.40 13.11
N PHE A 1100 9.87 35.96 12.17
CA PHE A 1100 8.44 36.28 12.16
C PHE A 1100 7.73 35.94 13.49
N MET A 1101 7.15 36.96 14.14
CA MET A 1101 6.56 36.88 15.48
C MET A 1101 7.51 36.32 16.56
N CYS A 1102 8.82 36.59 16.48
CA CYS A 1102 9.82 36.10 17.45
C CYS A 1102 9.63 36.64 18.88
N GLN A 1103 8.99 37.80 19.05
CA GLN A 1103 8.76 38.43 20.36
C GLN A 1103 7.40 38.05 20.98
N GLU A 1104 6.65 37.13 20.36
CA GLU A 1104 5.30 36.72 20.80
C GLU A 1104 5.28 35.29 21.34
N SER A 1105 4.51 35.06 22.40
CA SER A 1105 4.14 33.71 22.80
C SER A 1105 3.05 33.18 21.85
N LEU A 1106 3.45 32.34 20.90
CA LEU A 1106 2.52 31.64 19.99
C LEU A 1106 1.77 30.46 20.67
N ARG A 1107 1.98 30.22 21.97
CA ARG A 1107 1.18 29.23 22.71
C ARG A 1107 -0.29 29.68 22.78
N PRO A 1108 -1.27 28.80 22.54
CA PRO A 1108 -2.67 29.12 22.81
C PRO A 1108 -2.88 29.43 24.29
N ALA A 1109 -3.68 30.44 24.58
CA ALA A 1109 -4.11 30.77 25.93
C ALA A 1109 -5.28 29.85 26.35
N PHE A 1110 -4.99 28.56 26.53
CA PHE A 1110 -5.92 27.63 27.17
C PHE A 1110 -6.07 27.99 28.64
N ASN A 1111 -7.29 28.20 29.12
CA ASN A 1111 -7.56 28.32 30.55
C ASN A 1111 -7.32 26.94 31.22
N GLU A 1112 -6.96 26.94 32.50
CA GLU A 1112 -6.52 25.73 33.24
C GLU A 1112 -7.58 24.60 33.31
N SER A 1113 -8.83 24.88 32.94
CA SER A 1113 -9.90 23.88 32.76
C SER A 1113 -9.77 23.02 31.50
N GLU A 1114 -8.99 23.42 30.49
CA GLU A 1114 -8.91 22.78 29.17
C GLU A 1114 -7.67 21.86 29.01
N TYR A 1115 -7.27 21.21 30.09
CA TYR A 1115 -6.02 20.42 30.22
C TYR A 1115 -5.86 19.21 29.27
N TYR A 1116 -6.84 18.95 28.40
CA TYR A 1116 -6.89 17.81 27.48
C TYR A 1116 -6.29 18.07 26.08
N ALA A 1117 -5.99 19.33 25.72
CA ALA A 1117 -5.64 19.70 24.33
C ALA A 1117 -4.15 19.61 23.96
N THR A 1118 -3.24 19.40 24.91
CA THR A 1118 -1.79 19.63 24.70
C THR A 1118 -1.14 18.76 23.64
N GLN A 1119 -1.53 17.48 23.55
CA GLN A 1119 -0.96 16.49 22.60
C GLN A 1119 -1.55 16.53 21.18
N VAL A 1120 -2.45 17.47 20.88
CA VAL A 1120 -3.12 17.54 19.56
C VAL A 1120 -2.19 18.09 18.46
N PHE A 1121 -1.24 18.96 18.85
CA PHE A 1121 -0.50 19.87 17.95
C PHE A 1121 1.02 19.67 17.88
N HIS A 1122 1.57 18.67 18.59
CA HIS A 1122 2.98 18.27 18.51
C HIS A 1122 3.10 16.78 18.24
#